data_AF-A0A150GDW5-F1
#
_entry.id   AF-A0A150GDW5-F1
#
_cell.length_a   1.000
_cell.length_b   1.000
_cell.length_c   1.000
_cell.angle_alpha   90.00
_cell.angle_beta   90.00
_cell.angle_gamma   90.00
#
_symmetry.space_group_name_H-M   'P 1'
#
loop_
_entity.id
_entity.type
_entity.pdbx_description
1 polymer ?
#
loop_
_entity_poly.entity_id
_entity_poly.type
_entity_poly.pdbx_seq_one_letter_code
_entity_poly.pdbx_strand_id
1 'polypeptide(L)'
;METNLKRIVSEATRICRERGLQVNPYVVAYVASLEEARGSLQALVPDLQLDTPLSAEAVAVVGKHVALILQRKDDARLRTATMQVLMESAYKQQRDVIEKETAEQQERAGMLQRAVTGPRALKGNSSEAYDKFYGLVLEAVCVEAGMELAVTDPDANAEVRAALESVFPVSAVARFLTLTEAERGAQLAELGRIVTGICLYNRSLGQGGSALPAAAASYLPQAQRLLRELHGCCSEVTEQLAKLHALVAKLPPAAPDAEMAAADVAAVAAAASEAEVRRASLHAEVVHRGQALQLFESLAADLQASAAGGGLREGLDAARQLDTELEQTIVQVHDAVGSSAAVSKDVVYPLLGALHSGLHQELRMLVVRQRLYDELRELSALPPGSVLSPPTSASGAKRTTGAGAAGSRAGSAGTATAAAEALAEQLSEVTLAGLDALEKGGGSGGGLEYIRPTSTSTLQPGLALAGFCAGTLARRPTGPYPLLRRANPRLGYLAYQDKVYGFATNADMQAFLNGPEDVLEVVAAAVRVEPLLARPLGLPPPAPTADVHAVLSAMVGPLKVDFGCQTPVHFLESHIDKSYEWNVWALRRRALALANLRGKATHGTQTAESHFKRENETQVWRPREATVQTRSSKGQSMPRKLQYVAGLRGAPDVKMNVVRLELDLGQPHQH
;
A
#
# COMPACT_ATOMS: atom_id res chain seq x y z
N MET A 1 -2.33 -1.13 25.61
CA MET A 1 -2.02 -1.81 24.33
C MET A 1 -0.77 -1.29 23.63
N GLU A 2 -0.80 -0.08 23.05
CA GLU A 2 0.21 0.34 22.06
C GLU A 2 1.65 0.38 22.58
N THR A 3 1.86 0.82 23.82
CA THR A 3 3.19 0.90 24.44
C THR A 3 3.80 -0.47 24.71
N ASN A 4 2.98 -1.43 25.13
CA ASN A 4 3.39 -2.81 25.38
C ASN A 4 3.71 -3.54 24.08
N LEU A 5 2.86 -3.38 23.06
CA LEU A 5 3.07 -3.98 21.75
C LEU A 5 4.36 -3.46 21.11
N LYS A 6 4.64 -2.14 21.21
CA LYS A 6 5.93 -1.56 20.79
C LYS A 6 7.13 -2.22 21.48
N ARG A 7 7.06 -2.45 22.79
CA ARG A 7 8.14 -3.12 23.56
C ARG A 7 8.33 -4.57 23.11
N ILE A 8 7.25 -5.33 22.96
CA ILE A 8 7.29 -6.73 22.50
C ILE A 8 7.87 -6.81 21.08
N VAL A 9 7.43 -5.94 20.17
CA VAL A 9 7.96 -5.87 18.80
C VAL A 9 9.45 -5.54 18.81
N SER A 10 9.89 -4.59 19.63
CA SER A 10 11.32 -4.23 19.73
C SER A 10 12.19 -5.39 20.24
N GLU A 11 11.70 -6.14 21.24
CA GLU A 11 12.42 -7.30 21.79
C GLU A 11 12.43 -8.48 20.80
N ALA A 12 11.28 -8.82 20.20
CA ALA A 12 11.19 -9.89 19.22
C ALA A 12 12.02 -9.59 17.97
N THR A 13 12.00 -8.35 17.46
CA THR A 13 12.86 -7.93 16.33
C THR A 13 14.34 -7.97 16.69
N ARG A 14 14.73 -7.59 17.92
CA ARG A 14 16.11 -7.74 18.40
C ARG A 14 16.54 -9.21 18.36
N ILE A 15 15.75 -10.10 18.94
CA ILE A 15 16.04 -11.55 18.99
C ILE A 15 16.10 -12.15 17.58
N CYS A 16 15.19 -11.77 16.68
CA CYS A 16 15.24 -12.23 15.29
C CYS A 16 16.52 -11.77 14.58
N ARG A 17 16.95 -10.51 14.78
CA ARG A 17 18.19 -9.98 14.21
C ARG A 17 19.44 -10.66 14.77
N GLU A 18 19.49 -10.91 16.08
CA GLU A 18 20.58 -11.69 16.71
C GLU A 18 20.73 -13.08 16.09
N ARG A 19 19.62 -13.66 15.60
CA ARG A 19 19.59 -14.97 14.93
C ARG A 19 19.74 -14.88 13.40
N GLY A 20 20.06 -13.71 12.85
CA GLY A 20 20.27 -13.50 11.41
C GLY A 20 18.98 -13.44 10.57
N LEU A 21 17.81 -13.29 11.21
CA LEU A 21 16.51 -13.20 10.53
C LEU A 21 16.07 -11.74 10.40
N GLN A 22 15.92 -11.28 9.15
CA GLN A 22 15.23 -10.03 8.86
C GLN A 22 13.74 -10.28 8.82
N VAL A 23 12.99 -9.65 9.73
CA VAL A 23 11.54 -9.75 9.83
C VAL A 23 10.94 -8.35 9.79
N ASN A 24 9.85 -8.20 9.05
CA ASN A 24 9.12 -6.95 8.98
C ASN A 24 8.39 -6.69 10.33
N PRO A 25 8.58 -5.52 10.98
CA PRO A 25 7.90 -5.16 12.23
C PRO A 25 6.37 -5.30 12.19
N TYR A 26 5.74 -5.07 11.03
CA TYR A 26 4.31 -5.28 10.81
C TYR A 26 3.88 -6.73 11.06
N VAL A 27 4.67 -7.69 10.58
CA VAL A 27 4.41 -9.12 10.79
C VAL A 27 4.57 -9.49 12.26
N VAL A 28 5.59 -8.95 12.94
CA VAL A 28 5.84 -9.23 14.37
C VAL A 28 4.68 -8.74 15.24
N ALA A 29 4.23 -7.51 15.01
CA ALA A 29 3.11 -6.92 15.74
C ALA A 29 1.82 -7.73 15.57
N TYR A 30 1.51 -8.09 14.33
CA TYR A 30 0.30 -8.84 14.04
C TYR A 30 0.33 -10.24 14.65
N VAL A 31 1.44 -10.97 14.51
CA VAL A 31 1.59 -12.29 15.14
C VAL A 31 1.43 -12.19 16.65
N ALA A 32 2.00 -11.17 17.30
CA ALA A 32 1.80 -10.96 18.74
C ALA A 32 0.32 -10.74 19.10
N SER A 33 -0.42 -9.95 18.31
CA SER A 33 -1.86 -9.74 18.52
C SER A 33 -2.70 -10.98 18.26
N LEU A 34 -2.33 -11.82 17.29
CA LEU A 34 -3.02 -13.08 17.01
C LEU A 34 -2.83 -14.10 18.13
N GLU A 35 -1.62 -14.18 18.69
CA GLU A 35 -1.32 -15.08 19.81
C GLU A 35 -2.02 -14.62 21.10
N GLU A 36 -2.19 -13.31 21.31
CA GLU A 36 -3.07 -12.80 22.38
C GLU A 36 -4.52 -13.27 22.18
N ALA A 37 -5.08 -13.06 20.98
CA ALA A 37 -6.45 -13.43 20.67
C ALA A 37 -6.74 -14.94 20.82
N ARG A 38 -5.73 -15.78 20.60
CA ARG A 38 -5.80 -17.24 20.80
C ARG A 38 -5.66 -17.66 22.26
N GLY A 39 -5.32 -16.75 23.16
CA GLY A 39 -5.04 -17.04 24.57
C GLY A 39 -3.72 -17.78 24.81
N SER A 40 -2.86 -17.96 23.80
CA SER A 40 -1.57 -18.66 23.97
C SER A 40 -0.61 -17.87 24.86
N LEU A 41 -0.71 -16.54 24.84
CA LEU A 41 0.05 -15.67 25.72
C LEU A 41 -0.40 -15.80 27.19
N GLN A 42 -1.70 -16.04 27.45
CA GLN A 42 -2.22 -16.27 28.80
C GLN A 42 -1.75 -17.61 29.39
N ALA A 43 -1.48 -18.61 28.53
CA ALA A 43 -0.88 -19.87 28.95
C ALA A 43 0.60 -19.73 29.38
N LEU A 44 1.32 -18.73 28.85
CA LEU A 44 2.71 -18.47 29.18
C LEU A 44 2.87 -17.55 30.39
N VAL A 45 2.00 -16.55 30.51
CA VAL A 45 1.95 -15.61 31.62
C VAL A 45 0.48 -15.47 32.04
N PRO A 46 0.08 -15.99 33.22
CA PRO A 46 -1.28 -15.84 33.71
C PRO A 46 -1.63 -14.36 33.89
N ASP A 47 -2.88 -13.99 33.59
CA ASP A 47 -3.44 -12.62 33.65
C ASP A 47 -2.82 -11.58 32.68
N LEU A 48 -2.12 -12.03 31.62
CA LEU A 48 -1.56 -11.13 30.61
C LEU A 48 -2.65 -10.57 29.67
N GLN A 49 -2.90 -9.26 29.78
CA GLN A 49 -3.66 -8.46 28.82
C GLN A 49 -2.74 -7.37 28.27
N LEU A 50 -2.64 -7.21 26.94
CA LEU A 50 -1.80 -6.17 26.32
C LEU A 50 -2.25 -4.75 26.70
N ASP A 51 -3.48 -4.60 27.22
CA ASP A 51 -4.01 -3.37 27.80
C ASP A 51 -3.32 -2.91 29.08
N THR A 52 -2.86 -3.84 29.91
CA THR A 52 -2.30 -3.58 31.24
C THR A 52 -0.78 -3.38 31.16
N PRO A 53 -0.15 -2.45 31.91
CA PRO A 53 1.30 -2.26 31.85
C PRO A 53 2.07 -3.54 32.18
N LEU A 54 2.92 -3.97 31.24
CA LEU A 54 3.65 -5.23 31.33
C LEU A 54 5.01 -5.07 32.00
N SER A 55 5.40 -6.05 32.82
CA SER A 55 6.74 -6.13 33.40
C SER A 55 7.79 -6.42 32.32
N ALA A 56 9.03 -5.97 32.53
CA ALA A 56 10.13 -6.21 31.58
C ALA A 56 10.40 -7.70 31.35
N GLU A 57 10.20 -8.53 32.38
CA GLU A 57 10.34 -9.98 32.31
C GLU A 57 9.26 -10.62 31.43
N ALA A 58 8.00 -10.21 31.59
CA ALA A 58 6.90 -10.70 30.76
C ALA A 58 7.11 -10.33 29.28
N VAL A 59 7.56 -9.11 28.99
CA VAL A 59 7.90 -8.69 27.62
C VAL A 59 9.01 -9.56 27.02
N ALA A 60 10.04 -9.90 27.80
CA ALA A 60 11.14 -10.74 27.33
C ALA A 60 10.69 -12.18 27.04
N VAL A 61 9.79 -12.76 27.87
CA VAL A 61 9.23 -14.11 27.63
C VAL A 61 8.36 -14.12 26.38
N VAL A 62 7.45 -13.15 26.25
CA VAL A 62 6.57 -13.03 25.08
C VAL A 62 7.39 -12.77 23.81
N GLY A 63 8.38 -11.87 23.87
CA GLY A 63 9.28 -11.57 22.75
C GLY A 63 10.06 -12.80 22.27
N LYS A 64 10.55 -13.65 23.21
CA LYS A 64 11.19 -14.93 22.87
C LYS A 64 10.23 -15.91 22.21
N HIS A 65 8.99 -16.01 22.71
CA HIS A 65 7.97 -16.89 22.14
C HIS A 65 7.60 -16.49 20.71
N VAL A 66 7.31 -15.20 20.49
CA VAL A 66 7.02 -14.65 19.15
C VAL A 66 8.21 -14.87 18.21
N ALA A 67 9.44 -14.62 18.67
CA ALA A 67 10.64 -14.87 17.86
C ALA A 67 10.81 -16.36 17.48
N LEU A 68 10.41 -17.31 18.34
CA LEU A 68 10.42 -18.74 18.00
C LEU A 68 9.39 -19.10 16.91
N ILE A 69 8.21 -18.47 16.93
CA ILE A 69 7.20 -18.66 15.87
C ILE A 69 7.73 -18.14 14.54
N LEU A 70 8.33 -16.94 14.54
CA LEU A 70 8.86 -16.28 13.35
C LEU A 70 10.04 -17.03 12.69
N GLN A 71 10.69 -17.95 13.40
CA GLN A 71 11.73 -18.80 12.82
C GLN A 71 11.19 -19.84 11.85
N ARG A 72 9.93 -20.25 12.01
CA ARG A 72 9.29 -21.27 11.19
C ARG A 72 8.76 -20.67 9.90
N LYS A 73 9.66 -20.22 9.01
CA LYS A 73 9.30 -19.55 7.74
C LYS A 73 8.37 -20.38 6.84
N ASP A 74 8.50 -21.70 6.90
CA ASP A 74 7.71 -22.61 6.06
C ASP A 74 6.29 -22.84 6.58
N ASP A 75 5.99 -22.41 7.81
CA ASP A 75 4.67 -22.56 8.42
C ASP A 75 3.61 -21.76 7.65
N ALA A 76 2.59 -22.45 7.17
CA ALA A 76 1.50 -21.86 6.40
C ALA A 76 0.70 -20.84 7.22
N ARG A 77 0.63 -20.98 8.55
CA ARG A 77 0.00 -19.99 9.43
C ARG A 77 0.74 -18.66 9.41
N LEU A 78 2.07 -18.71 9.51
CA LEU A 78 2.90 -17.51 9.45
C LEU A 78 2.83 -16.86 8.07
N ARG A 79 2.82 -17.65 6.99
CA ARG A 79 2.61 -17.12 5.63
C ARG A 79 1.26 -16.44 5.46
N THR A 80 0.19 -17.01 6.02
CA THR A 80 -1.14 -16.38 6.02
C THR A 80 -1.12 -15.06 6.78
N ALA A 81 -0.56 -15.03 7.99
CA ALA A 81 -0.44 -13.82 8.79
C ALA A 81 0.38 -12.74 8.07
N THR A 82 1.48 -13.14 7.45
CA THR A 82 2.35 -12.27 6.66
C THR A 82 1.61 -11.69 5.46
N MET A 83 0.91 -12.53 4.70
CA MET A 83 0.14 -12.10 3.53
C MET A 83 -0.97 -11.11 3.90
N GLN A 84 -1.71 -11.41 4.98
CA GLN A 84 -2.79 -10.55 5.46
C GLN A 84 -2.30 -9.14 5.82
N VAL A 85 -1.17 -9.03 6.52
CA VAL A 85 -0.65 -7.74 7.01
C VAL A 85 0.08 -6.97 5.94
N LEU A 86 0.92 -7.65 5.15
CA LEU A 86 1.70 -7.00 4.12
C LEU A 86 0.79 -6.45 3.03
N MET A 87 -0.25 -7.18 2.63
CA MET A 87 -1.23 -6.65 1.67
C MET A 87 -1.98 -5.44 2.26
N GLU A 88 -2.45 -5.51 3.50
CA GLU A 88 -3.08 -4.36 4.16
C GLU A 88 -2.14 -3.15 4.21
N SER A 89 -0.85 -3.38 4.47
CA SER A 89 0.17 -2.33 4.42
C SER A 89 0.40 -1.77 3.03
N ALA A 90 0.38 -2.61 2.01
CA ALA A 90 0.54 -2.21 0.63
C ALA A 90 -0.64 -1.37 0.16
N TYR A 91 -1.87 -1.80 0.42
CA TYR A 91 -3.08 -1.03 0.12
C TYR A 91 -3.04 0.36 0.77
N LYS A 92 -2.67 0.44 2.05
CA LYS A 92 -2.54 1.73 2.76
C LYS A 92 -1.43 2.60 2.17
N GLN A 93 -0.25 2.04 1.91
CA GLN A 93 0.87 2.77 1.33
C GLN A 93 0.55 3.32 -0.07
N GLN A 94 -0.07 2.52 -0.93
CA GLN A 94 -0.44 2.99 -2.28
C GLN A 94 -1.50 4.09 -2.21
N ARG A 95 -2.47 3.99 -1.28
CA ARG A 95 -3.45 5.04 -1.03
C ARG A 95 -2.78 6.34 -0.54
N ASP A 96 -1.90 6.25 0.45
CA ASP A 96 -1.16 7.41 0.96
C ASP A 96 -0.29 8.06 -0.12
N VAL A 97 0.29 7.27 -1.04
CA VAL A 97 1.06 7.78 -2.18
C VAL A 97 0.16 8.56 -3.14
N ILE A 98 -1.01 8.01 -3.51
CA ILE A 98 -1.98 8.73 -4.35
C ILE A 98 -2.46 10.02 -3.67
N GLU A 99 -2.82 9.95 -2.39
CA GLU A 99 -3.28 11.11 -1.61
C GLU A 99 -2.19 12.19 -1.50
N LYS A 100 -0.91 11.80 -1.33
CA LYS A 100 0.22 12.74 -1.34
C LYS A 100 0.47 13.35 -2.71
N GLU A 101 0.54 12.54 -3.76
CA GLU A 101 0.75 13.03 -5.12
C GLU A 101 -0.36 13.99 -5.55
N THR A 102 -1.62 13.65 -5.24
CA THR A 102 -2.77 14.53 -5.53
C THR A 102 -2.75 15.80 -4.68
N ALA A 103 -2.37 15.73 -3.41
CA ALA A 103 -2.21 16.91 -2.56
C ALA A 103 -1.07 17.83 -3.02
N GLU A 104 0.09 17.28 -3.40
CA GLU A 104 1.23 18.03 -3.94
C GLU A 104 0.86 18.71 -5.28
N GLN A 105 0.16 18.00 -6.16
CA GLN A 105 -0.38 18.56 -7.40
C GLN A 105 -1.37 19.69 -7.12
N GLN A 106 -2.31 19.50 -6.20
CA GLN A 106 -3.28 20.54 -5.80
C GLN A 106 -2.61 21.75 -5.15
N GLU A 107 -1.58 21.55 -4.32
CA GLU A 107 -0.84 22.63 -3.69
C GLU A 107 -0.08 23.46 -4.74
N ARG A 108 0.60 22.79 -5.68
CA ARG A 108 1.30 23.45 -6.78
C ARG A 108 0.34 24.20 -7.70
N ALA A 109 -0.77 23.56 -8.08
CA ALA A 109 -1.84 24.19 -8.86
C ALA A 109 -2.37 25.43 -8.14
N GLY A 110 -2.67 25.33 -6.85
CA GLY A 110 -3.15 26.46 -6.04
C GLY A 110 -2.12 27.57 -5.84
N MET A 111 -0.81 27.28 -5.82
CA MET A 111 0.24 28.31 -5.83
C MET A 111 0.29 29.06 -7.17
N LEU A 112 0.28 28.34 -8.29
CA LEU A 112 0.30 28.92 -9.64
C LEU A 112 -0.99 29.69 -9.93
N GLN A 113 -2.14 29.14 -9.55
CA GLN A 113 -3.44 29.81 -9.68
C GLN A 113 -3.41 31.14 -8.93
N ARG A 114 -3.02 31.18 -7.65
CA ARG A 114 -2.90 32.44 -6.89
C ARG A 114 -1.90 33.42 -7.51
N ALA A 115 -0.83 32.94 -8.12
CA ALA A 115 0.13 33.80 -8.81
C ALA A 115 -0.48 34.46 -10.08
N VAL A 116 -1.35 33.74 -10.79
CA VAL A 116 -2.01 34.21 -12.02
C VAL A 116 -3.26 35.04 -11.74
N THR A 117 -4.07 34.66 -10.74
CA THR A 117 -5.35 35.31 -10.40
C THR A 117 -5.20 36.44 -9.37
N GLY A 118 -4.05 36.54 -8.71
CA GLY A 118 -3.81 37.53 -7.66
C GLY A 118 -3.89 39.00 -8.14
N PRO A 119 -4.02 39.97 -7.22
CA PRO A 119 -4.11 41.40 -7.54
C PRO A 119 -2.79 42.02 -8.03
N ARG A 120 -1.66 41.30 -7.92
CA ARG A 120 -0.33 41.72 -8.39
C ARG A 120 0.25 40.76 -9.44
N ALA A 121 -0.61 40.05 -10.16
CA ALA A 121 -0.21 39.00 -11.09
C ALA A 121 0.70 39.53 -12.22
N LEU A 122 0.45 40.75 -12.70
CA LEU A 122 1.33 41.46 -13.65
C LEU A 122 2.17 42.53 -12.92
N LYS A 123 3.50 42.47 -13.04
CA LYS A 123 4.43 43.50 -12.53
C LYS A 123 4.96 44.38 -13.67
N GLY A 124 4.24 45.47 -13.96
CA GLY A 124 4.64 46.47 -14.96
C GLY A 124 3.95 46.31 -16.32
N ASN A 125 4.12 47.30 -17.20
CA ASN A 125 3.44 47.39 -18.51
C ASN A 125 4.39 47.19 -19.71
N SER A 126 5.55 46.55 -19.51
CA SER A 126 6.49 46.28 -20.61
C SER A 126 6.12 45.00 -21.38
N SER A 127 6.51 44.90 -22.65
CA SER A 127 6.32 43.67 -23.45
C SER A 127 6.90 42.44 -22.73
N GLU A 128 8.09 42.58 -22.16
CA GLU A 128 8.73 41.51 -21.37
C GLU A 128 7.93 41.08 -20.13
N ALA A 129 7.15 41.98 -19.53
CA ALA A 129 6.29 41.65 -18.39
C ALA A 129 5.08 40.83 -18.83
N TYR A 130 4.51 41.13 -20.00
CA TYR A 130 3.45 40.33 -20.62
C TYR A 130 3.95 38.93 -20.99
N ASP A 131 5.14 38.82 -21.59
CA ASP A 131 5.72 37.52 -21.96
C ASP A 131 6.01 36.64 -20.73
N LYS A 132 6.54 37.24 -19.66
CA LYS A 132 6.76 36.53 -18.38
C LYS A 132 5.45 36.07 -17.75
N PHE A 133 4.42 36.92 -17.77
CA PHE A 133 3.09 36.55 -17.27
C PHE A 133 2.46 35.44 -18.11
N TYR A 134 2.60 35.51 -19.43
CA TYR A 134 2.12 34.48 -20.33
C TYR A 134 2.82 33.14 -20.09
N GLY A 135 4.12 33.15 -19.80
CA GLY A 135 4.86 31.96 -19.34
C GLY A 135 4.31 31.37 -18.03
N LEU A 136 3.90 32.20 -17.08
CA LEU A 136 3.25 31.75 -15.84
C LEU A 136 1.86 31.16 -16.09
N VAL A 137 1.07 31.75 -16.99
CA VAL A 137 -0.23 31.19 -17.41
C VAL A 137 -0.02 29.84 -18.08
N LEU A 138 0.99 29.71 -18.95
CA LEU A 138 1.34 28.44 -19.59
C LEU A 138 1.70 27.37 -18.56
N GLU A 139 2.56 27.67 -17.59
CA GLU A 139 2.92 26.72 -16.53
C GLU A 139 1.68 26.32 -15.71
N ALA A 140 0.81 27.27 -15.36
CA ALA A 140 -0.42 26.98 -14.64
C ALA A 140 -1.37 26.08 -15.44
N VAL A 141 -1.54 26.34 -16.74
CA VAL A 141 -2.34 25.50 -17.66
C VAL A 141 -1.75 24.10 -17.78
N CYS A 142 -0.43 23.96 -17.89
CA CYS A 142 0.22 22.64 -17.93
C CYS A 142 -0.04 21.82 -16.67
N VAL A 143 0.03 22.43 -15.49
CA VAL A 143 -0.20 21.75 -14.21
C VAL A 143 -1.68 21.39 -14.02
N GLU A 144 -2.60 22.30 -14.30
CA GLU A 144 -4.06 22.05 -14.26
C GLU A 144 -4.49 20.94 -15.23
N ALA A 145 -3.85 20.87 -16.40
CA ALA A 145 -4.11 19.86 -17.43
C ALA A 145 -3.42 18.51 -17.17
N GLY A 146 -2.57 18.38 -16.13
CA GLY A 146 -1.76 17.18 -15.89
C GLY A 146 -0.67 16.94 -16.94
N MET A 147 -0.27 17.96 -17.70
CA MET A 147 0.76 17.91 -18.73
C MET A 147 2.11 18.39 -18.19
N GLU A 148 2.55 17.86 -17.05
CA GLU A 148 3.79 18.31 -16.37
C GLU A 148 5.04 18.12 -17.24
N LEU A 149 5.04 17.15 -18.16
CA LEU A 149 6.13 16.95 -19.12
C LEU A 149 6.40 18.20 -19.96
N ALA A 150 5.35 18.95 -20.31
CA ALA A 150 5.46 20.19 -21.06
C ALA A 150 6.13 21.32 -20.27
N VAL A 151 6.30 21.20 -18.95
CA VAL A 151 7.09 22.15 -18.15
C VAL A 151 8.59 21.91 -18.32
N THR A 152 8.99 20.65 -18.54
CA THR A 152 10.41 20.25 -18.64
C THR A 152 10.93 20.10 -20.06
N ASP A 153 10.10 19.61 -20.98
CA ASP A 153 10.50 19.25 -22.34
C ASP A 153 10.17 20.39 -23.33
N PRO A 154 11.15 20.95 -24.07
CA PRO A 154 10.91 22.07 -24.98
C PRO A 154 9.94 21.76 -26.13
N ASP A 155 9.93 20.53 -26.65
CA ASP A 155 9.06 20.16 -27.78
C ASP A 155 7.58 20.09 -27.32
N ALA A 156 7.34 19.41 -26.19
CA ALA A 156 6.05 19.42 -25.52
C ALA A 156 5.61 20.84 -25.10
N ASN A 157 6.54 21.67 -24.61
CA ASN A 157 6.26 23.06 -24.24
C ASN A 157 5.81 23.89 -25.45
N ALA A 158 6.45 23.71 -26.62
CA ALA A 158 6.08 24.38 -27.85
C ALA A 158 4.69 23.96 -28.33
N GLU A 159 4.35 22.67 -28.22
CA GLU A 159 3.01 22.15 -28.54
C GLU A 159 1.91 22.79 -27.68
N VAL A 160 2.08 22.77 -26.35
CA VAL A 160 1.09 23.35 -25.42
C VAL A 160 1.01 24.87 -25.59
N ARG A 161 2.14 25.55 -25.82
CA ARG A 161 2.15 27.00 -26.11
C ARG A 161 1.36 27.32 -27.37
N ALA A 162 1.55 26.59 -28.47
CA ALA A 162 0.83 26.81 -29.71
C ALA A 162 -0.69 26.59 -29.54
N ALA A 163 -1.08 25.55 -28.79
CA ALA A 163 -2.48 25.31 -28.45
C ALA A 163 -3.07 26.45 -27.60
N LEU A 164 -2.33 26.92 -26.60
CA LEU A 164 -2.74 28.05 -25.76
C LEU A 164 -2.87 29.35 -26.57
N GLU A 165 -1.90 29.68 -27.43
CA GLU A 165 -1.94 30.89 -28.27
C GLU A 165 -3.15 30.91 -29.23
N SER A 166 -3.64 29.74 -29.64
CA SER A 166 -4.79 29.61 -30.54
C SER A 166 -6.14 29.96 -29.90
N VAL A 167 -6.21 29.98 -28.56
CA VAL A 167 -7.43 30.25 -27.75
C VAL A 167 -7.26 31.50 -26.89
N PHE A 168 -6.04 31.70 -26.40
CA PHE A 168 -5.64 32.78 -25.51
C PHE A 168 -4.38 33.45 -26.06
N PRO A 169 -4.49 34.34 -27.08
CA PRO A 169 -3.32 35.04 -27.61
C PRO A 169 -2.78 36.04 -26.57
N VAL A 170 -1.50 36.44 -26.70
CA VAL A 170 -0.86 37.41 -25.79
C VAL A 170 -1.63 38.74 -25.71
N SER A 171 -2.33 39.14 -26.77
CA SER A 171 -3.21 40.31 -26.79
C SER A 171 -4.44 40.19 -25.87
N ALA A 172 -4.90 38.97 -25.56
CA ALA A 172 -6.03 38.72 -24.68
C ALA A 172 -5.67 38.85 -23.18
N VAL A 173 -4.38 38.91 -22.83
CA VAL A 173 -3.90 39.06 -21.44
C VAL A 173 -4.44 40.32 -20.78
N ALA A 174 -4.51 41.45 -21.51
CA ALA A 174 -5.03 42.70 -20.95
C ALA A 174 -6.50 42.58 -20.53
N ARG A 175 -7.34 41.85 -21.30
CA ARG A 175 -8.74 41.57 -20.95
C ARG A 175 -8.85 40.56 -19.81
N PHE A 176 -7.97 39.56 -19.76
CA PHE A 176 -7.92 38.60 -18.67
C PHE A 176 -7.72 39.30 -17.31
N LEU A 177 -6.84 40.30 -17.26
CA LEU A 177 -6.53 41.04 -16.05
C LEU A 177 -7.69 41.94 -15.57
N THR A 178 -8.70 42.23 -16.40
CA THR A 178 -9.88 43.01 -15.97
C THR A 178 -10.92 42.17 -15.22
N LEU A 179 -10.81 40.84 -15.27
CA LEU A 179 -11.75 39.91 -14.64
C LEU A 179 -11.53 39.81 -13.13
N THR A 180 -12.57 39.42 -12.40
CA THR A 180 -12.48 39.13 -10.97
C THR A 180 -11.57 37.92 -10.71
N GLU A 181 -11.08 37.77 -9.48
CA GLU A 181 -10.22 36.63 -9.11
C GLU A 181 -10.93 35.28 -9.32
N ALA A 182 -12.23 35.20 -9.00
CA ALA A 182 -13.05 34.02 -9.20
C ALA A 182 -13.23 33.68 -10.70
N GLU A 183 -13.52 34.67 -11.54
CA GLU A 183 -13.65 34.50 -12.98
C GLU A 183 -12.32 34.11 -13.64
N ARG A 184 -11.20 34.70 -13.20
CA ARG A 184 -9.85 34.31 -13.68
C ARG A 184 -9.53 32.87 -13.33
N GLY A 185 -9.91 32.42 -12.13
CA GLY A 185 -9.75 31.02 -11.73
C GLY A 185 -10.58 30.06 -12.59
N ALA A 186 -11.86 30.39 -12.82
CA ALA A 186 -12.73 29.58 -13.67
C ALA A 186 -12.22 29.51 -15.12
N GLN A 187 -11.79 30.65 -15.68
CA GLN A 187 -11.25 30.72 -17.03
C GLN A 187 -9.92 29.96 -17.15
N LEU A 188 -9.06 29.98 -16.14
CA LEU A 188 -7.82 29.21 -16.15
C LEU A 188 -8.07 27.70 -16.20
N ALA A 189 -9.03 27.21 -15.41
CA ALA A 189 -9.43 25.81 -15.44
C ALA A 189 -10.05 25.41 -16.79
N GLU A 190 -10.84 26.30 -17.40
CA GLU A 190 -11.40 26.10 -18.73
C GLU A 190 -10.31 26.06 -19.82
N LEU A 191 -9.34 26.98 -19.78
CA LEU A 191 -8.17 26.98 -20.67
C LEU A 191 -7.39 25.66 -20.56
N GLY A 192 -7.22 25.13 -19.35
CA GLY A 192 -6.66 23.79 -19.12
C GLY A 192 -7.34 22.74 -19.98
N ARG A 193 -8.66 22.58 -19.84
CA ARG A 193 -9.43 21.57 -20.57
C ARG A 193 -9.41 21.79 -22.09
N ILE A 194 -9.54 23.03 -22.54
CA ILE A 194 -9.51 23.36 -23.97
C ILE A 194 -8.15 23.01 -24.58
N VAL A 195 -7.06 23.40 -23.92
CA VAL A 195 -5.69 23.14 -24.41
C VAL A 195 -5.42 21.64 -24.46
N THR A 196 -5.82 20.86 -23.44
CA THR A 196 -5.75 19.40 -23.47
C THR A 196 -6.53 18.83 -24.67
N GLY A 197 -7.75 19.31 -24.91
CA GLY A 197 -8.58 18.88 -26.04
C GLY A 197 -7.95 19.18 -27.41
N ILE A 198 -7.32 20.35 -27.57
CA ILE A 198 -6.63 20.74 -28.81
C ILE A 198 -5.42 19.84 -29.04
N CYS A 199 -4.60 19.60 -28.01
CA CYS A 199 -3.46 18.68 -28.12
C CYS A 199 -3.92 17.26 -28.48
N LEU A 200 -5.06 16.79 -27.93
CA LEU A 200 -5.62 15.47 -28.26
C LEU A 200 -6.08 15.38 -29.70
N TYR A 201 -6.76 16.42 -30.18
CA TYR A 201 -7.18 16.50 -31.57
C TYR A 201 -5.99 16.55 -32.53
N ASN A 202 -4.97 17.36 -32.21
CA ASN A 202 -3.73 17.43 -32.99
C ASN A 202 -3.00 16.08 -33.05
N ARG A 203 -2.99 15.34 -31.93
CA ARG A 203 -2.51 13.96 -31.89
C ARG A 203 -3.31 13.04 -32.82
N SER A 204 -4.63 13.17 -32.89
CA SER A 204 -5.48 12.38 -33.80
C SER A 204 -5.18 12.63 -35.28
N LEU A 205 -4.68 13.83 -35.61
CA LEU A 205 -4.22 14.19 -36.96
C LEU A 205 -2.77 13.78 -37.24
N GLY A 206 -2.06 13.20 -36.26
CA GLY A 206 -0.63 12.91 -36.36
C GLY A 206 0.27 14.14 -36.28
N GLN A 207 -0.26 15.29 -35.84
CA GLN A 207 0.42 16.59 -35.75
C GLN A 207 0.65 16.99 -34.29
N GLY A 208 1.27 16.12 -33.48
CA GLY A 208 1.54 16.40 -32.07
C GLY A 208 1.23 15.21 -31.16
N GLY A 209 0.98 15.48 -29.88
CA GLY A 209 0.72 14.50 -28.83
C GLY A 209 1.95 14.18 -27.97
N SER A 210 3.01 14.96 -28.06
CA SER A 210 4.23 14.81 -27.25
C SER A 210 4.01 15.23 -25.79
N ALA A 211 3.18 16.26 -25.58
CA ALA A 211 2.83 16.76 -24.26
C ALA A 211 1.83 15.86 -23.50
N LEU A 212 1.11 14.99 -24.21
CA LEU A 212 0.05 14.17 -23.63
C LEU A 212 0.59 12.81 -23.17
N PRO A 213 0.28 12.38 -21.94
CA PRO A 213 0.59 11.02 -21.51
C PRO A 213 -0.12 9.99 -22.41
N ALA A 214 0.51 8.84 -22.64
CA ALA A 214 -0.03 7.77 -23.48
C ALA A 214 -1.19 7.00 -22.80
N ALA A 215 -2.20 7.70 -22.28
CA ALA A 215 -3.25 7.11 -21.44
C ALA A 215 -4.14 6.09 -22.17
N ALA A 216 -4.72 6.47 -23.33
CA ALA A 216 -5.71 5.64 -24.03
C ALA A 216 -5.14 4.35 -24.64
N ALA A 217 -4.10 4.48 -25.46
CA ALA A 217 -3.55 3.36 -26.21
C ALA A 217 -2.88 2.29 -25.32
N SER A 218 -2.47 2.65 -24.11
CA SER A 218 -1.70 1.76 -23.22
C SER A 218 -2.57 1.10 -22.14
N TYR A 219 -3.63 1.77 -21.67
CA TYR A 219 -4.45 1.29 -20.55
C TYR A 219 -5.19 -0.01 -20.85
N LEU A 220 -6.07 -0.02 -21.85
CA LEU A 220 -6.98 -1.16 -22.08
C LEU A 220 -6.24 -2.48 -22.32
N PRO A 221 -5.18 -2.55 -23.15
CA PRO A 221 -4.42 -3.79 -23.33
C PRO A 221 -3.71 -4.24 -22.05
N GLN A 222 -3.17 -3.31 -21.26
CA GLN A 222 -2.50 -3.63 -19.99
C GLN A 222 -3.48 -4.12 -18.93
N ALA A 223 -4.62 -3.44 -18.77
CA ALA A 223 -5.67 -3.85 -17.83
C ALA A 223 -6.26 -5.22 -18.21
N GLN A 224 -6.51 -5.48 -19.49
CA GLN A 224 -6.98 -6.80 -19.95
C GLN A 224 -5.94 -7.90 -19.77
N ARG A 225 -4.65 -7.57 -19.87
CA ARG A 225 -3.56 -8.51 -19.57
C ARG A 225 -3.55 -8.83 -18.07
N LEU A 226 -3.54 -7.82 -17.21
CA LEU A 226 -3.56 -8.00 -15.76
C LEU A 226 -4.79 -8.80 -15.32
N LEU A 227 -5.97 -8.52 -15.87
CA LEU A 227 -7.18 -9.29 -15.62
C LEU A 227 -7.03 -10.79 -15.96
N ARG A 228 -6.43 -11.09 -17.12
CA ARG A 228 -6.17 -12.48 -17.53
C ARG A 228 -5.18 -13.17 -16.60
N GLU A 229 -4.14 -12.46 -16.17
CA GLU A 229 -3.16 -12.96 -15.21
C GLU A 229 -3.79 -13.24 -13.84
N LEU A 230 -4.67 -12.36 -13.36
CA LEU A 230 -5.45 -12.53 -12.13
C LEU A 230 -6.38 -13.73 -12.19
N HIS A 231 -7.19 -13.85 -13.25
CA HIS A 231 -8.05 -15.02 -13.44
C HIS A 231 -7.24 -16.32 -13.56
N GLY A 232 -6.07 -16.27 -14.21
CA GLY A 232 -5.10 -17.36 -14.24
C GLY A 232 -4.68 -17.77 -12.83
N CYS A 233 -4.27 -16.80 -12.00
CA CYS A 233 -3.90 -17.04 -10.60
C CYS A 233 -5.07 -17.61 -9.78
N CYS A 234 -6.29 -17.09 -9.93
CA CYS A 234 -7.48 -17.65 -9.28
C CYS A 234 -7.67 -19.12 -9.67
N SER A 235 -7.59 -19.44 -10.97
CA SER A 235 -7.72 -20.83 -11.44
C SER A 235 -6.63 -21.74 -10.86
N GLU A 236 -5.35 -21.31 -10.87
CA GLU A 236 -4.23 -22.05 -10.28
C GLU A 236 -4.46 -22.33 -8.78
N VAL A 237 -4.89 -21.32 -8.02
CA VAL A 237 -5.14 -21.46 -6.57
C VAL A 237 -6.37 -22.34 -6.30
N THR A 238 -7.42 -22.26 -7.12
CA THR A 238 -8.58 -23.16 -6.98
C THR A 238 -8.21 -24.62 -7.22
N GLU A 239 -7.35 -24.91 -8.20
CA GLU A 239 -6.82 -26.27 -8.41
C GLU A 239 -5.96 -26.73 -7.23
N GLN A 240 -5.14 -25.83 -6.66
CA GLN A 240 -4.34 -26.12 -5.47
C GLN A 240 -5.23 -26.47 -4.28
N LEU A 241 -6.31 -25.69 -4.04
CA LEU A 241 -7.29 -25.98 -3.00
C LEU A 241 -7.98 -27.33 -3.22
N ALA A 242 -8.39 -27.67 -4.44
CA ALA A 242 -8.98 -28.96 -4.75
C ALA A 242 -8.01 -30.12 -4.45
N LYS A 243 -6.72 -29.97 -4.79
CA LYS A 243 -5.67 -30.94 -4.45
C LYS A 243 -5.50 -31.10 -2.94
N LEU A 244 -5.47 -29.99 -2.18
CA LEU A 244 -5.39 -30.04 -0.72
C LEU A 244 -6.61 -30.71 -0.09
N HIS A 245 -7.82 -30.40 -0.56
CA HIS A 245 -9.05 -31.04 -0.08
C HIS A 245 -9.02 -32.55 -0.34
N ALA A 246 -8.54 -32.99 -1.50
CA ALA A 246 -8.38 -34.41 -1.80
C ALA A 246 -7.34 -35.09 -0.88
N LEU A 247 -6.28 -34.39 -0.48
CA LEU A 247 -5.30 -34.90 0.48
C LEU A 247 -5.87 -34.97 1.91
N VAL A 248 -6.66 -33.98 2.31
CA VAL A 248 -7.35 -33.95 3.61
C VAL A 248 -8.39 -35.07 3.68
N ALA A 249 -9.12 -35.33 2.60
CA ALA A 249 -10.11 -36.42 2.55
C ALA A 249 -9.48 -37.83 2.61
N LYS A 250 -8.21 -37.98 2.25
CA LYS A 250 -7.47 -39.26 2.32
C LYS A 250 -6.92 -39.56 3.72
N LEU A 251 -6.91 -38.58 4.63
CA LEU A 251 -6.49 -38.81 6.02
C LEU A 251 -7.60 -39.56 6.78
N PRO A 252 -7.25 -40.50 7.69
CA PRO A 252 -8.25 -41.17 8.51
C PRO A 252 -9.06 -40.15 9.32
N PRO A 253 -10.34 -40.40 9.67
CA PRO A 253 -11.10 -39.50 10.53
C PRO A 253 -10.38 -39.30 11.87
N ALA A 254 -10.50 -38.11 12.46
CA ALA A 254 -9.99 -37.88 13.82
C ALA A 254 -10.65 -38.89 14.77
N ALA A 255 -9.85 -39.53 15.62
CA ALA A 255 -10.36 -40.55 16.52
C ALA A 255 -11.49 -39.95 17.39
N PRO A 256 -12.64 -40.62 17.53
CA PRO A 256 -13.64 -40.19 18.49
C PRO A 256 -13.03 -40.31 19.89
N ASP A 257 -13.30 -39.33 20.76
CA ASP A 257 -12.99 -39.39 22.19
C ASP A 257 -13.79 -40.55 22.83
N ALA A 258 -13.33 -41.78 22.67
CA ALA A 258 -13.96 -42.98 23.24
C ALA A 258 -12.92 -44.07 23.51
N GLU A 259 -12.84 -44.42 24.79
CA GLU A 259 -12.09 -45.53 25.40
C GLU A 259 -12.06 -46.80 24.51
N MET A 260 -10.87 -47.25 24.06
CA MET A 260 -10.71 -48.64 23.59
C MET A 260 -9.33 -49.23 23.93
N ALA A 261 -9.36 -50.55 24.06
CA ALA A 261 -8.49 -51.41 24.87
C ALA A 261 -7.01 -51.51 24.46
N ALA A 262 -6.21 -51.88 25.44
CA ALA A 262 -4.76 -51.95 25.42
C ALA A 262 -4.20 -53.22 24.75
N ALA A 263 -3.40 -53.03 23.68
CA ALA A 263 -2.19 -53.83 23.40
C ALA A 263 -1.30 -53.19 22.29
N ASP A 264 -1.88 -52.52 21.28
CA ASP A 264 -1.15 -51.88 20.17
C ASP A 264 -1.12 -50.34 20.24
N VAL A 265 -1.24 -49.81 21.46
CA VAL A 265 -1.59 -48.40 21.75
C VAL A 265 -0.49 -47.43 21.31
N ALA A 266 0.79 -47.78 21.42
CA ALA A 266 1.88 -46.83 21.18
C ALA A 266 2.11 -46.52 19.68
N ALA A 267 2.06 -47.53 18.81
CA ALA A 267 2.26 -47.34 17.37
C ALA A 267 1.03 -46.68 16.72
N VAL A 268 -0.17 -47.04 17.16
CA VAL A 268 -1.43 -46.44 16.68
C VAL A 268 -1.59 -45.01 17.21
N ALA A 269 -1.22 -44.72 18.47
CA ALA A 269 -1.19 -43.36 19.00
C ALA A 269 -0.12 -42.48 18.35
N ALA A 270 1.06 -43.02 18.05
CA ALA A 270 2.10 -42.30 17.31
C ALA A 270 1.64 -41.96 15.88
N ALA A 271 1.07 -42.93 15.15
CA ALA A 271 0.52 -42.72 13.82
C ALA A 271 -0.68 -41.76 13.82
N ALA A 272 -1.54 -41.80 14.85
CA ALA A 272 -2.63 -40.84 15.05
C ALA A 272 -2.11 -39.42 15.29
N SER A 273 -1.08 -39.26 16.14
CA SER A 273 -0.45 -37.96 16.40
C SER A 273 0.23 -37.39 15.14
N GLU A 274 0.86 -38.23 14.32
CA GLU A 274 1.47 -37.81 13.06
C GLU A 274 0.41 -37.39 12.03
N ALA A 275 -0.70 -38.14 11.94
CA ALA A 275 -1.83 -37.81 11.09
C ALA A 275 -2.50 -36.49 11.52
N GLU A 276 -2.58 -36.21 12.82
CA GLU A 276 -3.09 -34.95 13.35
C GLU A 276 -2.18 -33.75 13.06
N VAL A 277 -0.85 -33.89 13.24
CA VAL A 277 0.12 -32.86 12.87
C VAL A 277 0.04 -32.58 11.36
N ARG A 278 -0.07 -33.64 10.54
CA ARG A 278 -0.24 -33.50 9.09
C ARG A 278 -1.56 -32.84 8.73
N ARG A 279 -2.66 -33.16 9.42
CA ARG A 279 -3.97 -32.51 9.23
C ARG A 279 -3.93 -31.03 9.58
N ALA A 280 -3.30 -30.66 10.69
CA ALA A 280 -3.10 -29.26 11.08
C ALA A 280 -2.28 -28.48 10.04
N SER A 281 -1.20 -29.08 9.52
CA SER A 281 -0.37 -28.48 8.48
C SER A 281 -1.14 -28.27 7.16
N LEU A 282 -1.87 -29.29 6.70
CA LEU A 282 -2.70 -29.18 5.50
C LEU A 282 -3.84 -28.17 5.67
N HIS A 283 -4.46 -28.13 6.86
CA HIS A 283 -5.48 -27.12 7.18
C HIS A 283 -4.91 -25.71 7.07
N ALA A 284 -3.74 -25.46 7.66
CA ALA A 284 -3.09 -24.16 7.56
C ALA A 284 -2.75 -23.78 6.11
N GLU A 285 -2.35 -24.74 5.26
CA GLU A 285 -2.14 -24.49 3.83
C GLU A 285 -3.46 -24.18 3.10
N VAL A 286 -4.57 -24.86 3.44
CA VAL A 286 -5.89 -24.55 2.90
C VAL A 286 -6.31 -23.12 3.25
N VAL A 287 -6.08 -22.68 4.49
CA VAL A 287 -6.36 -21.29 4.92
C VAL A 287 -5.50 -20.30 4.14
N HIS A 288 -4.20 -20.58 3.98
CA HIS A 288 -3.30 -19.73 3.22
C HIS A 288 -3.75 -19.57 1.75
N ARG A 289 -4.09 -20.69 1.09
CA ARG A 289 -4.57 -20.68 -0.29
C ARG A 289 -5.94 -20.02 -0.42
N GLY A 290 -6.82 -20.21 0.56
CA GLY A 290 -8.11 -19.52 0.65
C GLY A 290 -7.97 -18.01 0.77
N GLN A 291 -7.03 -17.53 1.59
CA GLN A 291 -6.71 -16.10 1.70
C GLN A 291 -6.16 -15.55 0.38
N ALA A 292 -5.27 -16.28 -0.29
CA ALA A 292 -4.72 -15.85 -1.58
C ALA A 292 -5.81 -15.73 -2.64
N LEU A 293 -6.70 -16.71 -2.72
CA LEU A 293 -7.83 -16.70 -3.65
C LEU A 293 -8.76 -15.50 -3.41
N GLN A 294 -9.11 -15.23 -2.15
CA GLN A 294 -9.97 -14.10 -1.79
C GLN A 294 -9.33 -12.75 -2.17
N LEU A 295 -8.01 -12.60 -2.02
CA LEU A 295 -7.29 -11.38 -2.40
C LEU A 295 -7.14 -11.21 -3.92
N PHE A 296 -6.91 -12.30 -4.65
CA PHE A 296 -6.88 -12.24 -6.12
C PHE A 296 -8.25 -11.90 -6.70
N GLU A 297 -9.33 -12.46 -6.12
CA GLU A 297 -10.70 -12.14 -6.51
C GLU A 297 -11.10 -10.73 -6.14
N SER A 298 -10.72 -10.23 -4.97
CA SER A 298 -10.98 -8.82 -4.61
C SER A 298 -10.26 -7.89 -5.56
N LEU A 299 -8.98 -8.15 -5.89
CA LEU A 299 -8.22 -7.30 -6.80
C LEU A 299 -8.73 -7.40 -8.26
N ALA A 300 -9.22 -8.58 -8.68
CA ALA A 300 -9.89 -8.74 -9.97
C ALA A 300 -11.23 -7.99 -10.00
N ALA A 301 -12.00 -8.05 -8.91
CA ALA A 301 -13.23 -7.29 -8.77
C ALA A 301 -12.94 -5.78 -8.76
N ASP A 302 -11.91 -5.30 -8.05
CA ASP A 302 -11.50 -3.88 -8.03
C ASP A 302 -11.03 -3.38 -9.41
N LEU A 303 -10.51 -4.26 -10.26
CA LEU A 303 -10.11 -3.94 -11.63
C LEU A 303 -11.30 -3.96 -12.61
N GLN A 304 -12.29 -4.84 -12.37
CA GLN A 304 -13.49 -4.98 -13.19
C GLN A 304 -14.59 -3.97 -12.83
N ALA A 305 -14.78 -3.74 -11.53
CA ALA A 305 -15.95 -3.08 -10.99
C ALA A 305 -16.10 -1.69 -11.59
N SER A 306 -17.34 -1.39 -12.00
CA SER A 306 -17.90 -0.06 -12.17
C SER A 306 -18.79 0.18 -10.96
N ALA A 307 -18.25 0.89 -9.97
CA ALA A 307 -18.88 1.37 -8.72
C ALA A 307 -20.06 0.56 -8.11
N ALA A 308 -19.80 -0.10 -6.98
CA ALA A 308 -20.82 -0.37 -5.96
C ALA A 308 -20.42 0.30 -4.64
N GLY A 309 -20.30 1.62 -4.66
CA GLY A 309 -20.00 2.45 -3.49
C GLY A 309 -19.76 3.88 -3.96
N GLY A 310 -20.66 4.80 -3.64
CA GLY A 310 -20.70 6.15 -4.19
C GLY A 310 -19.37 6.91 -4.10
N GLY A 311 -18.68 7.02 -5.24
CA GLY A 311 -17.48 7.83 -5.41
C GLY A 311 -16.68 7.36 -6.62
N LEU A 312 -16.70 8.17 -7.69
CA LEU A 312 -16.01 8.04 -8.99
C LEU A 312 -16.11 6.69 -9.75
N ARG A 313 -16.36 6.78 -11.06
CA ARG A 313 -16.38 5.63 -11.98
C ARG A 313 -14.96 5.11 -12.19
N GLU A 314 -14.49 4.23 -11.31
CA GLU A 314 -13.18 3.57 -11.46
C GLU A 314 -13.33 2.21 -12.16
N GLY A 315 -12.29 1.72 -12.84
CA GLY A 315 -12.21 0.36 -13.37
C GLY A 315 -12.17 0.21 -14.90
N LEU A 316 -12.03 -1.03 -15.36
CA LEU A 316 -11.93 -1.38 -16.79
C LEU A 316 -13.18 -0.96 -17.58
N ASP A 317 -14.37 -1.14 -17.02
CA ASP A 317 -15.62 -0.80 -17.70
C ASP A 317 -15.82 0.71 -17.80
N ALA A 318 -15.44 1.46 -16.75
CA ALA A 318 -15.43 2.92 -16.80
C ALA A 318 -14.44 3.43 -17.86
N ALA A 319 -13.23 2.87 -17.90
CA ALA A 319 -12.23 3.23 -18.89
C ALA A 319 -12.69 2.89 -20.33
N ARG A 320 -13.36 1.76 -20.55
CA ARG A 320 -13.96 1.43 -21.85
C ARG A 320 -15.00 2.45 -22.27
N GLN A 321 -15.88 2.85 -21.35
CA GLN A 321 -16.88 3.88 -21.62
C GLN A 321 -16.21 5.21 -22.00
N LEU A 322 -15.26 5.66 -21.19
CA LEU A 322 -14.49 6.89 -21.45
C LEU A 322 -13.74 6.85 -22.79
N ASP A 323 -13.11 5.72 -23.11
CA ASP A 323 -12.37 5.54 -24.37
C ASP A 323 -13.32 5.56 -25.57
N THR A 324 -14.47 4.86 -25.49
CA THR A 324 -15.48 4.89 -26.55
C THR A 324 -16.11 6.28 -26.73
N GLU A 325 -16.38 7.00 -25.64
CA GLU A 325 -16.88 8.37 -25.68
C GLU A 325 -15.83 9.32 -26.27
N LEU A 326 -14.54 9.13 -25.94
CA LEU A 326 -13.44 9.90 -26.48
C LEU A 326 -13.27 9.68 -27.99
N GLU A 327 -13.29 8.42 -28.44
CA GLU A 327 -13.21 8.09 -29.87
C GLU A 327 -14.41 8.66 -30.65
N GLN A 328 -15.62 8.49 -30.13
CA GLN A 328 -16.84 9.02 -30.76
C GLN A 328 -16.80 10.55 -30.87
N THR A 329 -16.38 11.23 -29.81
CA THR A 329 -16.28 12.70 -29.81
C THR A 329 -15.22 13.18 -30.79
N ILE A 330 -14.05 12.52 -30.88
CA ILE A 330 -13.01 12.85 -31.88
C ILE A 330 -13.56 12.71 -33.32
N VAL A 331 -14.29 11.63 -33.61
CA VAL A 331 -14.91 11.44 -34.93
C VAL A 331 -15.93 12.53 -35.24
N GLN A 332 -16.78 12.88 -34.27
CA GLN A 332 -17.73 13.98 -34.41
C GLN A 332 -17.02 15.32 -34.70
N VAL A 333 -15.88 15.59 -34.04
CA VAL A 333 -15.07 16.78 -34.35
C VAL A 333 -14.58 16.73 -35.78
N HIS A 334 -14.04 15.60 -36.22
CA HIS A 334 -13.50 15.45 -37.57
C HIS A 334 -14.58 15.69 -38.65
N ASP A 335 -15.77 15.12 -38.48
CA ASP A 335 -16.89 15.30 -39.42
C ASP A 335 -17.42 16.74 -39.42
N ALA A 336 -17.46 17.37 -38.25
CA ALA A 336 -17.94 18.73 -38.11
C ALA A 336 -16.92 19.78 -38.57
N VAL A 337 -15.62 19.48 -38.55
CA VAL A 337 -14.57 20.34 -39.17
C VAL A 337 -14.49 20.11 -40.69
N GLY A 338 -14.76 18.89 -41.17
CA GLY A 338 -14.76 18.55 -42.60
C GLY A 338 -15.99 19.03 -43.37
N SER A 339 -17.15 19.13 -42.71
CA SER A 339 -18.28 19.90 -43.19
C SER A 339 -18.07 21.37 -42.80
N SER A 340 -18.40 22.34 -43.66
CA SER A 340 -18.02 23.77 -43.46
C SER A 340 -18.70 24.47 -42.25
N ALA A 341 -19.21 23.73 -41.26
CA ALA A 341 -19.81 24.23 -40.04
C ALA A 341 -18.72 24.50 -38.98
N ALA A 342 -18.44 25.78 -38.70
CA ALA A 342 -17.53 26.15 -37.63
C ALA A 342 -18.02 25.63 -36.27
N VAL A 343 -17.37 24.60 -35.75
CA VAL A 343 -17.62 24.07 -34.40
C VAL A 343 -17.04 25.03 -33.38
N SER A 344 -17.82 25.39 -32.36
CA SER A 344 -17.32 26.22 -31.26
C SER A 344 -16.26 25.46 -30.46
N LYS A 345 -15.03 26.00 -30.47
CA LYS A 345 -13.88 25.48 -29.69
C LYS A 345 -14.21 25.32 -28.20
N ASP A 346 -15.11 26.16 -27.70
CA ASP A 346 -15.51 26.28 -26.29
C ASP A 346 -16.42 25.15 -25.80
N VAL A 347 -16.94 24.29 -26.69
CA VAL A 347 -17.84 23.17 -26.31
C VAL A 347 -17.15 21.82 -26.49
N VAL A 348 -16.38 21.67 -27.57
CA VAL A 348 -15.87 20.37 -28.00
C VAL A 348 -14.55 19.98 -27.35
N TYR A 349 -13.60 20.92 -27.27
CA TYR A 349 -12.29 20.62 -26.66
C TYR A 349 -12.33 20.42 -25.14
N PRO A 350 -13.16 21.14 -24.35
CA PRO A 350 -13.28 20.86 -22.92
C PRO A 350 -13.77 19.45 -22.61
N LEU A 351 -14.69 18.92 -23.43
CA LEU A 351 -15.20 17.57 -23.29
C LEU A 351 -14.10 16.53 -23.55
N LEU A 352 -13.33 16.71 -24.62
CA LEU A 352 -12.16 15.87 -24.93
C LEU A 352 -11.12 15.88 -23.81
N GLY A 353 -10.82 17.06 -23.27
CA GLY A 353 -9.89 17.21 -22.14
C GLY A 353 -10.37 16.49 -20.87
N ALA A 354 -11.66 16.61 -20.54
CA ALA A 354 -12.25 15.93 -19.39
C ALA A 354 -12.21 14.40 -19.53
N LEU A 355 -12.60 13.85 -20.69
CA LEU A 355 -12.56 12.41 -20.96
C LEU A 355 -11.14 11.84 -20.84
N HIS A 356 -10.15 12.55 -21.39
CA HIS A 356 -8.75 12.13 -21.29
C HIS A 356 -8.21 12.18 -19.86
N SER A 357 -8.58 13.21 -19.08
CA SER A 357 -8.16 13.30 -17.67
C SER A 357 -8.67 12.12 -16.83
N GLY A 358 -9.91 11.68 -17.05
CA GLY A 358 -10.46 10.49 -16.40
C GLY A 358 -9.70 9.21 -16.79
N LEU A 359 -9.39 9.04 -18.07
CA LEU A 359 -8.62 7.89 -18.55
C LEU A 359 -7.18 7.87 -18.01
N HIS A 360 -6.57 9.04 -17.83
CA HIS A 360 -5.25 9.16 -17.21
C HIS A 360 -5.28 8.78 -15.72
N GLN A 361 -6.33 9.16 -14.99
CA GLN A 361 -6.54 8.74 -13.61
C GLN A 361 -6.67 7.22 -13.50
N GLU A 362 -7.43 6.59 -14.40
CA GLU A 362 -7.52 5.12 -14.46
C GLU A 362 -6.15 4.46 -14.68
N LEU A 363 -5.31 5.01 -15.57
CA LEU A 363 -3.95 4.51 -15.78
C LEU A 363 -3.10 4.57 -14.51
N ARG A 364 -3.20 5.64 -13.71
CA ARG A 364 -2.50 5.74 -12.42
C ARG A 364 -2.97 4.63 -11.47
N MET A 365 -4.29 4.40 -11.41
CA MET A 365 -4.87 3.33 -10.58
C MET A 365 -4.48 1.93 -11.08
N LEU A 366 -4.31 1.71 -12.38
CA LEU A 366 -3.82 0.44 -12.93
C LEU A 366 -2.39 0.12 -12.49
N VAL A 367 -1.50 1.11 -12.46
CA VAL A 367 -0.13 0.91 -11.96
C VAL A 367 -0.14 0.48 -10.49
N VAL A 368 -1.03 1.05 -9.69
CA VAL A 368 -1.23 0.63 -8.29
C VAL A 368 -1.73 -0.81 -8.21
N ARG A 369 -2.74 -1.18 -8.99
CA ARG A 369 -3.26 -2.55 -9.05
C ARG A 369 -2.19 -3.56 -9.50
N GLN A 370 -1.33 -3.18 -10.45
CA GLN A 370 -0.21 -4.01 -10.89
C GLN A 370 0.80 -4.27 -9.77
N ARG A 371 1.20 -3.24 -9.02
CA ARG A 371 2.12 -3.38 -7.87
C ARG A 371 1.55 -4.31 -6.80
N LEU A 372 0.28 -4.13 -6.46
CA LEU A 372 -0.43 -4.98 -5.50
C LEU A 372 -0.52 -6.44 -5.98
N TYR A 373 -0.73 -6.66 -7.28
CA TYR A 373 -0.69 -7.98 -7.87
C TYR A 373 0.70 -8.62 -7.79
N ASP A 374 1.77 -7.88 -8.11
CA ASP A 374 3.14 -8.39 -8.07
C ASP A 374 3.51 -8.80 -6.64
N GLU A 375 3.19 -7.97 -5.64
CA GLU A 375 3.40 -8.29 -4.21
C GLU A 375 2.60 -9.53 -3.78
N LEU A 376 1.32 -9.62 -4.17
CA LEU A 376 0.48 -10.79 -3.84
C LEU A 376 0.99 -12.06 -4.51
N ARG A 377 1.51 -11.97 -5.74
CA ARG A 377 2.09 -13.11 -6.46
C ARG A 377 3.35 -13.63 -5.77
N GLU A 378 4.18 -12.74 -5.24
CA GLU A 378 5.35 -13.14 -4.43
C GLU A 378 4.94 -13.81 -3.12
N LEU A 379 3.95 -13.26 -2.41
CA LEU A 379 3.49 -13.78 -1.12
C LEU A 379 2.74 -15.12 -1.23
N SER A 380 2.09 -15.38 -2.36
CA SER A 380 1.36 -16.62 -2.65
C SER A 380 2.25 -17.73 -3.25
N ALA A 381 3.52 -17.45 -3.50
CA ALA A 381 4.46 -18.41 -4.06
C ALA A 381 4.58 -19.69 -3.20
N LEU A 382 4.79 -20.82 -3.87
CA LEU A 382 4.93 -22.11 -3.21
C LEU A 382 6.31 -22.20 -2.53
N PRO A 383 6.38 -22.58 -1.24
CA PRO A 383 7.67 -22.81 -0.58
C PRO A 383 8.37 -24.04 -1.17
N PRO A 384 9.72 -24.09 -1.11
CA PRO A 384 10.47 -25.25 -1.54
C PRO A 384 10.06 -26.49 -0.72
N GLY A 385 9.74 -27.60 -1.40
CA GLY A 385 9.27 -28.82 -0.75
C GLY A 385 7.78 -28.83 -0.38
N SER A 386 6.99 -27.85 -0.85
CA SER A 386 5.53 -27.88 -0.70
C SER A 386 4.92 -29.16 -1.27
N VAL A 387 3.90 -29.69 -0.59
CA VAL A 387 3.09 -30.85 -1.03
C VAL A 387 2.41 -30.59 -2.38
N LEU A 388 2.27 -29.32 -2.75
CA LEU A 388 1.66 -28.86 -4.00
C LEU A 388 2.68 -28.64 -5.15
N SER A 389 3.99 -28.73 -4.87
CA SER A 389 5.02 -28.59 -5.91
C SER A 389 5.01 -29.81 -6.84
N PRO A 390 5.20 -29.61 -8.17
CA PRO A 390 5.33 -30.74 -9.08
C PRO A 390 6.55 -31.60 -8.68
N PRO A 391 6.48 -32.94 -8.81
CA PRO A 391 7.62 -33.79 -8.47
C PRO A 391 8.81 -33.38 -9.34
N THR A 392 9.87 -32.87 -8.73
CA THR A 392 11.10 -32.53 -9.44
C THR A 392 11.68 -33.79 -10.05
N SER A 393 11.59 -33.93 -11.37
CA SER A 393 12.32 -34.95 -12.11
C SER A 393 13.81 -34.71 -11.92
N ALA A 394 14.44 -35.51 -11.07
CA ALA A 394 15.88 -35.63 -11.01
C ALA A 394 16.39 -36.26 -12.33
N SER A 395 16.89 -35.42 -13.25
CA SER A 395 18.03 -35.70 -14.15
C SER A 395 18.14 -34.58 -15.18
N GLY A 396 19.35 -34.05 -15.33
CA GLY A 396 19.66 -32.96 -16.24
C GLY A 396 19.56 -33.38 -17.71
N ALA A 397 18.95 -32.52 -18.53
CA ALA A 397 19.22 -32.46 -19.96
C ALA A 397 19.02 -31.02 -20.46
N LYS A 398 20.10 -30.54 -21.05
CA LYS A 398 20.35 -29.25 -21.70
C LYS A 398 19.16 -28.76 -22.54
N ARG A 399 18.61 -27.57 -22.25
CA ARG A 399 17.66 -26.87 -23.14
C ARG A 399 18.40 -26.30 -24.33
N THR A 400 18.11 -26.81 -25.52
CA THR A 400 18.24 -26.05 -26.77
C THR A 400 16.86 -25.64 -27.24
N THR A 401 16.76 -24.39 -27.66
CA THR A 401 15.60 -23.66 -28.17
C THR A 401 14.93 -24.34 -29.37
N GLY A 402 13.60 -24.28 -29.42
CA GLY A 402 12.82 -24.63 -30.62
C GLY A 402 11.32 -24.50 -30.36
N ALA A 403 10.69 -23.54 -31.00
CA ALA A 403 9.26 -23.27 -30.94
C ALA A 403 8.44 -24.33 -31.72
N GLY A 404 7.21 -24.56 -31.26
CA GLY A 404 6.09 -25.04 -32.08
C GLY A 404 5.85 -26.55 -32.09
N ALA A 405 4.83 -27.00 -31.35
CA ALA A 405 3.84 -27.98 -31.83
C ALA A 405 2.73 -28.18 -30.78
N ALA A 406 1.49 -27.98 -31.22
CA ALA A 406 0.30 -28.44 -30.55
C ALA A 406 0.33 -29.96 -30.35
N GLY A 407 -0.17 -30.44 -29.21
CA GLY A 407 -0.20 -31.86 -28.90
C GLY A 407 -1.00 -32.16 -27.64
N SER A 408 -2.31 -32.30 -27.83
CA SER A 408 -3.26 -32.85 -26.87
C SER A 408 -2.74 -34.17 -26.27
N ARG A 409 -2.61 -34.23 -24.94
CA ARG A 409 -2.56 -35.50 -24.19
C ARG A 409 -3.33 -35.35 -22.88
N ALA A 410 -4.58 -35.81 -22.93
CA ALA A 410 -5.39 -36.16 -21.77
C ALA A 410 -4.67 -37.24 -20.94
N GLY A 411 -4.54 -36.98 -19.64
CA GLY A 411 -4.00 -37.90 -18.63
C GLY A 411 -5.11 -38.34 -17.69
N SER A 412 -5.54 -39.58 -17.85
CA SER A 412 -6.71 -40.26 -17.27
C SER A 412 -6.62 -40.61 -15.77
N ALA A 413 -6.19 -39.70 -14.90
CA ALA A 413 -6.16 -39.93 -13.45
C ALA A 413 -7.14 -39.06 -12.64
N GLY A 414 -7.76 -38.04 -13.27
CA GLY A 414 -8.72 -37.12 -12.63
C GLY A 414 -10.20 -37.52 -12.75
N THR A 415 -10.51 -38.59 -13.47
CA THR A 415 -11.91 -38.94 -13.81
C THR A 415 -12.68 -39.58 -12.66
N ALA A 416 -12.03 -40.20 -11.68
CA ALA A 416 -12.73 -40.86 -10.57
C ALA A 416 -13.29 -39.89 -9.51
N THR A 417 -12.58 -38.80 -9.21
CA THR A 417 -13.08 -37.75 -8.30
C THR A 417 -14.07 -36.81 -8.99
N ALA A 418 -13.85 -36.49 -10.26
CA ALA A 418 -14.81 -35.73 -11.06
C ALA A 418 -16.14 -36.48 -11.25
N ALA A 419 -16.12 -37.82 -11.38
CA ALA A 419 -17.34 -38.62 -11.45
C ALA A 419 -18.08 -38.73 -10.12
N ALA A 420 -17.38 -38.69 -8.98
CA ALA A 420 -18.00 -38.67 -7.65
C ALA A 420 -18.57 -37.29 -7.30
N GLU A 421 -17.92 -36.20 -7.73
CA GLU A 421 -18.46 -34.84 -7.64
C GLU A 421 -19.62 -34.62 -8.63
N ALA A 422 -19.63 -35.33 -9.76
CA ALA A 422 -20.74 -35.31 -10.71
C ALA A 422 -22.04 -35.93 -10.16
N LEU A 423 -21.94 -36.86 -9.21
CA LEU A 423 -23.12 -37.47 -8.57
C LEU A 423 -23.70 -36.58 -7.45
N ALA A 424 -22.94 -35.60 -6.96
CA ALA A 424 -23.40 -34.57 -6.03
C ALA A 424 -24.12 -33.40 -6.73
N GLU A 425 -24.33 -33.48 -8.05
CA GLU A 425 -24.80 -32.38 -8.92
C GLU A 425 -26.31 -32.11 -8.89
N GLN A 426 -27.12 -33.01 -8.34
CA GLN A 426 -28.56 -32.81 -8.22
C GLN A 426 -28.94 -32.50 -6.76
N LEU A 427 -29.90 -31.58 -6.57
CA LEU A 427 -30.51 -31.35 -5.26
C LEU A 427 -31.17 -32.66 -4.83
N SER A 428 -30.77 -33.19 -3.69
CA SER A 428 -31.40 -34.38 -3.10
C SER A 428 -32.89 -34.16 -2.87
N GLU A 429 -33.69 -35.23 -2.89
CA GLU A 429 -35.14 -35.15 -2.60
C GLU A 429 -35.42 -34.48 -1.25
N VAL A 430 -34.54 -34.70 -0.27
CA VAL A 430 -34.64 -34.08 1.07
C VAL A 430 -34.35 -32.58 1.03
N THR A 431 -33.35 -32.12 0.26
CA THR A 431 -33.12 -30.67 0.05
C THR A 431 -34.29 -30.03 -0.69
N LEU A 432 -34.81 -30.69 -1.72
CA LEU A 432 -35.96 -30.18 -2.49
C LEU A 432 -37.21 -30.08 -1.61
N ALA A 433 -37.48 -31.08 -0.77
CA ALA A 433 -38.59 -31.03 0.19
C ALA A 433 -38.44 -29.87 1.19
N GLY A 434 -37.22 -29.60 1.66
CA GLY A 434 -36.93 -28.46 2.52
C GLY A 434 -37.13 -27.11 1.82
N LEU A 435 -36.72 -26.99 0.55
CA LEU A 435 -36.93 -25.80 -0.27
C LEU A 435 -38.41 -25.58 -0.63
N ASP A 436 -39.12 -26.65 -0.99
CA ASP A 436 -40.57 -26.62 -1.22
C ASP A 436 -41.35 -26.19 0.03
N ALA A 437 -40.87 -26.57 1.22
CA ALA A 437 -41.45 -26.14 2.48
C ALA A 437 -41.27 -24.63 2.73
N LEU A 438 -40.14 -24.05 2.27
CA LEU A 438 -39.94 -22.59 2.28
C LEU A 438 -40.87 -21.88 1.30
N GLU A 439 -41.06 -22.41 0.08
CA GLU A 439 -41.95 -21.80 -0.94
C GLU A 439 -43.44 -21.91 -0.55
N LYS A 440 -43.86 -22.99 0.12
CA LYS A 440 -45.25 -23.22 0.57
C LYS A 440 -45.57 -22.58 1.92
N GLY A 441 -44.56 -22.36 2.76
CA GLY A 441 -44.64 -21.74 4.08
C GLY A 441 -44.61 -20.21 4.01
N GLY A 442 -45.65 -19.60 3.44
CA GLY A 442 -45.85 -18.15 3.48
C GLY A 442 -46.07 -17.66 4.92
N GLY A 443 -44.99 -17.41 5.65
CA GLY A 443 -45.00 -16.73 6.95
C GLY A 443 -45.01 -17.67 8.17
N SER A 444 -43.83 -18.15 8.57
CA SER A 444 -43.53 -18.39 9.99
C SER A 444 -42.02 -18.70 10.17
N GLY A 445 -41.29 -17.76 10.77
CA GLY A 445 -40.19 -18.10 11.69
C GLY A 445 -38.75 -17.75 11.31
N GLY A 446 -38.32 -17.90 10.06
CA GLY A 446 -36.94 -17.62 9.68
C GLY A 446 -36.89 -17.03 8.28
N GLY A 447 -36.40 -15.80 8.13
CA GLY A 447 -36.33 -15.08 6.84
C GLY A 447 -35.33 -15.68 5.85
N LEU A 448 -35.53 -16.95 5.48
CA LEU A 448 -34.74 -17.74 4.55
C LEU A 448 -35.40 -17.72 3.17
N GLU A 449 -34.67 -17.27 2.16
CA GLU A 449 -35.12 -17.28 0.76
C GLU A 449 -34.12 -18.05 -0.10
N TYR A 450 -34.61 -18.90 -0.99
CA TYR A 450 -33.76 -19.64 -1.93
C TYR A 450 -33.59 -18.89 -3.25
N ILE A 451 -32.34 -18.60 -3.60
CA ILE A 451 -31.95 -17.92 -4.83
C ILE A 451 -31.45 -18.96 -5.83
N ARG A 452 -32.16 -19.08 -6.95
CA ARG A 452 -31.75 -19.96 -8.04
C ARG A 452 -30.45 -19.48 -8.68
N PRO A 453 -29.55 -20.40 -9.05
CA PRO A 453 -28.30 -20.02 -9.66
C PRO A 453 -28.53 -19.45 -11.07
N THR A 454 -27.94 -18.29 -11.32
CA THR A 454 -27.94 -17.63 -12.64
C THR A 454 -26.89 -18.24 -13.58
N SER A 455 -25.81 -18.79 -13.03
CA SER A 455 -24.74 -19.47 -13.75
C SER A 455 -24.30 -20.72 -13.00
N THR A 456 -23.83 -21.72 -13.74
CA THR A 456 -23.40 -23.03 -13.19
C THR A 456 -21.89 -23.17 -13.04
N SER A 457 -21.13 -22.15 -13.45
CA SER A 457 -19.66 -22.13 -13.47
C SER A 457 -19.05 -20.99 -12.64
N THR A 458 -19.77 -19.89 -12.43
CA THR A 458 -19.29 -18.71 -11.72
C THR A 458 -20.12 -18.46 -10.47
N LEU A 459 -19.46 -18.01 -9.40
CA LEU A 459 -20.14 -17.58 -8.18
C LEU A 459 -20.79 -16.21 -8.39
N GLN A 460 -21.93 -15.98 -7.74
CA GLN A 460 -22.53 -14.65 -7.70
C GLN A 460 -21.63 -13.68 -6.92
N PRO A 461 -21.48 -12.42 -7.37
CA PRO A 461 -20.76 -11.40 -6.62
C PRO A 461 -21.52 -11.04 -5.33
N GLY A 462 -20.81 -10.59 -4.29
CA GLY A 462 -21.43 -10.14 -3.03
C GLY A 462 -21.91 -11.26 -2.10
N LEU A 463 -21.47 -12.51 -2.31
CA LEU A 463 -21.76 -13.61 -1.39
C LEU A 463 -21.13 -13.36 -0.01
N ALA A 464 -21.89 -13.66 1.03
CA ALA A 464 -21.41 -13.70 2.39
C ALA A 464 -20.30 -14.75 2.54
N LEU A 465 -19.45 -14.54 3.55
CA LEU A 465 -18.27 -15.37 3.79
C LEU A 465 -17.31 -15.44 2.59
N ALA A 466 -17.27 -14.39 1.76
CA ALA A 466 -16.47 -14.31 0.53
C ALA A 466 -16.64 -15.53 -0.41
N GLY A 467 -17.86 -16.07 -0.49
CA GLY A 467 -18.18 -17.23 -1.34
C GLY A 467 -17.68 -18.59 -0.81
N PHE A 468 -17.21 -18.65 0.44
CA PHE A 468 -16.93 -19.91 1.13
C PHE A 468 -18.19 -20.51 1.77
N CYS A 469 -18.23 -21.84 1.89
CA CYS A 469 -19.38 -22.56 2.42
C CYS A 469 -19.48 -22.44 3.95
N ALA A 470 -20.62 -21.96 4.45
CA ALA A 470 -20.91 -21.88 5.88
C ALA A 470 -21.01 -23.27 6.55
N GLY A 471 -21.69 -24.23 5.89
CA GLY A 471 -21.92 -25.55 6.48
C GLY A 471 -20.66 -26.41 6.60
N THR A 472 -19.67 -26.30 5.70
CA THR A 472 -18.39 -27.02 5.84
C THR A 472 -17.56 -26.51 7.02
N LEU A 473 -17.65 -25.20 7.30
CA LEU A 473 -16.99 -24.59 8.46
C LEU A 473 -17.62 -25.04 9.78
N ALA A 474 -18.96 -25.22 9.80
CA ALA A 474 -19.68 -25.64 11.00
C ALA A 474 -19.58 -27.15 11.27
N ARG A 475 -19.77 -27.99 10.25
CA ARG A 475 -19.82 -29.45 10.40
C ARG A 475 -18.46 -30.12 10.60
N ARG A 476 -17.37 -29.45 10.22
CA ARG A 476 -15.98 -29.94 10.33
C ARG A 476 -15.82 -31.41 9.88
N PRO A 477 -16.14 -31.72 8.62
CA PRO A 477 -16.32 -33.11 8.15
C PRO A 477 -15.05 -33.97 8.18
N THR A 478 -13.86 -33.37 8.25
CA THR A 478 -12.56 -34.05 8.12
C THR A 478 -11.70 -34.01 9.39
N GLY A 479 -12.25 -33.53 10.52
CA GLY A 479 -11.57 -33.50 11.82
C GLY A 479 -11.96 -32.29 12.67
N PRO A 480 -11.15 -31.91 13.68
CA PRO A 480 -11.50 -30.83 14.61
C PRO A 480 -11.41 -29.42 14.02
N TYR A 481 -10.84 -29.27 12.81
CA TYR A 481 -10.55 -28.00 12.16
C TYR A 481 -11.62 -27.60 11.12
N PRO A 482 -11.97 -26.31 11.01
CA PRO A 482 -12.97 -25.81 10.06
C PRO A 482 -12.46 -25.81 8.61
N LEU A 483 -13.09 -26.56 7.71
CA LEU A 483 -12.60 -26.67 6.34
C LEU A 483 -13.13 -25.53 5.43
N LEU A 484 -12.22 -24.68 4.94
CA LEU A 484 -12.53 -23.65 3.93
C LEU A 484 -12.73 -24.28 2.55
N ARG A 485 -13.97 -24.54 2.19
CA ARG A 485 -14.36 -25.00 0.84
C ARG A 485 -15.18 -23.93 0.13
N ARG A 486 -14.94 -23.76 -1.17
CA ARG A 486 -15.74 -22.84 -1.99
C ARG A 486 -17.16 -23.35 -2.18
N ALA A 487 -18.10 -22.42 -2.25
CA ALA A 487 -19.48 -22.73 -2.61
C ALA A 487 -19.54 -23.30 -4.03
N ASN A 488 -20.48 -24.21 -4.26
CA ASN A 488 -20.79 -24.74 -5.57
C ASN A 488 -21.94 -23.91 -6.17
N PRO A 489 -21.72 -23.16 -7.26
CA PRO A 489 -22.76 -22.34 -7.86
C PRO A 489 -23.96 -23.16 -8.34
N ARG A 490 -23.79 -24.47 -8.60
CA ARG A 490 -24.88 -25.32 -9.10
C ARG A 490 -25.96 -25.65 -8.07
N LEU A 491 -25.65 -25.57 -6.77
CA LEU A 491 -26.61 -25.85 -5.69
C LEU A 491 -27.56 -24.67 -5.42
N GLY A 492 -27.29 -23.50 -6.00
CA GLY A 492 -27.98 -22.26 -5.65
C GLY A 492 -27.49 -21.65 -4.33
N TYR A 493 -28.23 -20.65 -3.85
CA TYR A 493 -27.85 -19.85 -2.68
C TYR A 493 -29.03 -19.68 -1.72
N LEU A 494 -28.74 -19.44 -0.44
CA LEU A 494 -29.76 -19.11 0.56
C LEU A 494 -29.52 -17.69 1.08
N ALA A 495 -30.52 -16.83 0.99
CA ALA A 495 -30.53 -15.51 1.61
C ALA A 495 -31.06 -15.61 3.05
N TYR A 496 -30.35 -14.99 3.99
CA TYR A 496 -30.70 -14.92 5.41
C TYR A 496 -30.17 -13.61 5.99
N GLN A 497 -31.01 -12.85 6.72
CA GLN A 497 -30.63 -11.57 7.36
C GLN A 497 -29.84 -10.62 6.42
N ASP A 498 -30.41 -10.32 5.25
CA ASP A 498 -29.84 -9.43 4.22
C ASP A 498 -28.52 -9.91 3.58
N LYS A 499 -28.12 -11.17 3.81
CA LYS A 499 -26.89 -11.76 3.28
C LYS A 499 -27.18 -13.04 2.50
N VAL A 500 -26.42 -13.27 1.42
CA VAL A 500 -26.57 -14.45 0.57
C VAL A 500 -25.43 -15.43 0.83
N TYR A 501 -25.76 -16.67 1.18
CA TYR A 501 -24.81 -17.73 1.52
C TYR A 501 -24.78 -18.82 0.44
N GLY A 502 -23.57 -19.28 0.11
CA GLY A 502 -23.36 -20.40 -0.81
C GLY A 502 -22.94 -21.69 -0.08
N PHE A 503 -23.23 -22.85 -0.68
CA PHE A 503 -22.97 -24.16 -0.08
C PHE A 503 -22.14 -25.05 -0.99
N ALA A 504 -21.29 -25.89 -0.40
CA ALA A 504 -20.44 -26.83 -1.14
C ALA A 504 -21.13 -28.18 -1.38
N THR A 505 -21.92 -28.66 -0.42
CA THR A 505 -22.63 -29.94 -0.50
C THR A 505 -24.10 -29.81 -0.09
N ASN A 506 -24.94 -30.74 -0.56
CA ASN A 506 -26.36 -30.82 -0.17
C ASN A 506 -26.53 -30.95 1.35
N ALA A 507 -25.64 -31.69 2.03
CA ALA A 507 -25.69 -31.85 3.49
C ALA A 507 -25.40 -30.54 4.24
N ASP A 508 -24.54 -29.69 3.69
CA ASP A 508 -24.22 -28.37 4.27
C ASP A 508 -25.40 -27.41 4.12
N MET A 509 -26.10 -27.46 2.99
CA MET A 509 -27.30 -26.69 2.74
C MET A 509 -28.45 -27.12 3.67
N GLN A 510 -28.66 -28.44 3.84
CA GLN A 510 -29.67 -28.96 4.77
C GLN A 510 -29.40 -28.56 6.22
N ALA A 511 -28.14 -28.61 6.66
CA ALA A 511 -27.78 -28.19 8.00
C ALA A 511 -28.14 -26.71 8.26
N PHE A 512 -27.91 -25.85 7.27
CA PHE A 512 -28.28 -24.43 7.34
C PHE A 512 -29.80 -24.20 7.29
N LEU A 513 -30.54 -25.01 6.51
CA LEU A 513 -32.01 -24.97 6.49
C LEU A 513 -32.64 -25.35 7.83
N ASN A 514 -32.04 -26.32 8.54
CA ASN A 514 -32.54 -26.78 9.84
C ASN A 514 -32.29 -25.77 10.97
N GLY A 515 -31.20 -24.99 10.88
CA GLY A 515 -30.80 -24.03 11.91
C GLY A 515 -29.71 -23.07 11.42
N PRO A 516 -30.06 -21.92 10.83
CA PRO A 516 -29.06 -20.98 10.30
C PRO A 516 -28.27 -20.29 11.41
N GLU A 517 -28.91 -19.98 12.54
CA GLU A 517 -28.27 -19.31 13.69
C GLU A 517 -27.17 -20.18 14.29
N ASP A 518 -27.47 -21.46 14.55
CA ASP A 518 -26.51 -22.44 15.08
C ASP A 518 -25.26 -22.55 14.20
N VAL A 519 -25.44 -22.62 12.87
CA VAL A 519 -24.33 -22.69 11.92
C VAL A 519 -23.46 -21.44 11.98
N LEU A 520 -24.08 -20.25 12.04
CA LEU A 520 -23.35 -18.98 12.12
C LEU A 520 -22.63 -18.80 13.46
N GLU A 521 -23.21 -19.26 14.57
CA GLU A 521 -22.56 -19.25 15.88
C GLU A 521 -21.33 -20.18 15.90
N VAL A 522 -21.43 -21.37 15.31
CA VAL A 522 -20.29 -22.29 15.20
C VAL A 522 -19.19 -21.70 14.31
N VAL A 523 -19.54 -21.01 13.23
CA VAL A 523 -18.58 -20.27 12.40
C VAL A 523 -17.89 -19.16 13.20
N ALA A 524 -18.66 -18.38 13.97
CA ALA A 524 -18.09 -17.34 14.83
C ALA A 524 -17.16 -17.93 15.91
N ALA A 525 -17.52 -19.07 16.51
CA ALA A 525 -16.68 -19.79 17.45
C ALA A 525 -15.39 -20.31 16.79
N ALA A 526 -15.47 -20.81 15.55
CA ALA A 526 -14.29 -21.24 14.79
C ALA A 526 -13.32 -20.08 14.52
N VAL A 527 -13.83 -18.88 14.21
CA VAL A 527 -13.01 -17.66 14.03
C VAL A 527 -12.37 -17.21 15.33
N ARG A 528 -13.03 -17.38 16.49
CA ARG A 528 -12.42 -17.09 17.80
C ARG A 528 -11.24 -18.03 18.11
N VAL A 529 -11.35 -19.30 17.74
CA VAL A 529 -10.27 -20.30 17.92
C VAL A 529 -9.11 -20.05 16.95
N GLU A 530 -9.41 -19.73 15.70
CA GLU A 530 -8.42 -19.43 14.67
C GLU A 530 -8.70 -18.06 14.02
N PRO A 531 -8.15 -16.96 14.58
CA PRO A 531 -8.42 -15.59 14.11
C PRO A 531 -7.97 -15.33 12.68
N LEU A 532 -7.05 -16.14 12.14
CA LEU A 532 -6.61 -16.07 10.74
C LEU A 532 -7.74 -16.34 9.75
N LEU A 533 -8.84 -16.98 10.15
CA LEU A 533 -10.01 -17.26 9.31
C LEU A 533 -10.91 -16.04 9.08
N ALA A 534 -10.78 -14.98 9.89
CA ALA A 534 -11.67 -13.82 9.77
C ALA A 534 -11.55 -13.14 8.39
N ARG A 535 -10.32 -12.81 7.96
CA ARG A 535 -10.07 -12.09 6.71
C ARG A 535 -10.41 -12.88 5.44
N PRO A 536 -10.07 -14.18 5.30
CA PRO A 536 -10.51 -14.99 4.15
C PRO A 536 -12.03 -15.06 4.02
N LEU A 537 -12.76 -14.99 5.14
CA LEU A 537 -14.22 -15.00 5.17
C LEU A 537 -14.84 -13.60 5.01
N GLY A 538 -14.04 -12.54 4.85
CA GLY A 538 -14.55 -11.17 4.82
C GLY A 538 -15.24 -10.73 6.12
N LEU A 539 -14.90 -11.37 7.25
CA LEU A 539 -15.39 -11.01 8.58
C LEU A 539 -14.43 -10.01 9.24
N PRO A 540 -14.95 -9.10 10.10
CA PRO A 540 -14.09 -8.23 10.88
C PRO A 540 -13.17 -9.05 11.79
N PRO A 541 -11.95 -8.58 12.08
CA PRO A 541 -11.05 -9.26 13.01
C PRO A 541 -11.71 -9.37 14.39
N PRO A 542 -11.53 -10.50 15.10
CA PRO A 542 -12.27 -10.83 16.33
C PRO A 542 -11.91 -9.97 17.56
N ALA A 543 -10.83 -9.19 17.50
CA ALA A 543 -10.49 -8.18 18.49
C ALA A 543 -10.17 -6.87 17.76
N PRO A 544 -10.38 -5.69 18.39
CA PRO A 544 -9.80 -4.45 17.90
C PRO A 544 -8.29 -4.59 18.03
N THR A 545 -7.64 -5.16 17.03
CA THR A 545 -6.19 -5.09 16.86
C THR A 545 -5.88 -3.61 16.88
N ALA A 546 -5.32 -3.11 17.99
CA ALA A 546 -4.85 -1.73 18.10
C ALA A 546 -4.17 -1.39 16.77
N ASP A 547 -4.63 -0.34 16.07
CA ASP A 547 -4.31 -0.10 14.66
C ASP A 547 -2.82 -0.35 14.43
N VAL A 548 -2.50 -1.56 13.94
CA VAL A 548 -1.14 -2.08 13.91
C VAL A 548 -0.29 -1.13 13.06
N HIS A 549 -0.95 -0.50 12.09
CA HIS A 549 -0.41 0.59 11.29
C HIS A 549 -0.13 1.87 12.06
N ALA A 550 -1.07 2.38 12.86
CA ALA A 550 -0.82 3.57 13.70
C ALA A 550 0.34 3.34 14.69
N VAL A 551 0.36 2.17 15.33
CA VAL A 551 1.37 1.81 16.32
C VAL A 551 2.76 1.71 15.70
N LEU A 552 2.87 1.11 14.51
CA LEU A 552 4.14 0.91 13.82
C LEU A 552 4.60 2.11 12.99
N SER A 553 3.68 2.91 12.45
CA SER A 553 4.03 4.20 11.84
C SER A 553 4.76 5.10 12.85
N ALA A 554 4.33 5.06 14.12
CA ALA A 554 5.04 5.70 15.22
C ALA A 554 6.42 5.07 15.58
N MET A 555 6.71 3.84 15.13
CA MET A 555 8.02 3.17 15.31
C MET A 555 8.96 3.34 14.11
N VAL A 556 8.46 3.67 12.92
CA VAL A 556 9.26 3.85 11.68
C VAL A 556 10.11 5.14 11.70
N GLY A 557 10.04 5.93 12.77
CA GLY A 557 11.02 6.99 13.01
C GLY A 557 12.45 6.42 13.07
N PRO A 558 13.47 7.17 12.61
CA PRO A 558 14.85 6.71 12.66
C PRO A 558 15.20 6.30 14.10
N LEU A 559 15.53 5.03 14.28
CA LEU A 559 16.08 4.51 15.53
C LEU A 559 17.30 5.36 15.87
N LYS A 560 17.21 6.14 16.95
CA LYS A 560 18.36 6.90 17.46
C LYS A 560 19.36 5.88 17.99
N VAL A 561 20.37 5.59 17.18
CA VAL A 561 21.52 4.77 17.60
C VAL A 561 22.62 5.74 18.00
N ASP A 562 23.13 5.59 19.22
CA ASP A 562 24.30 6.35 19.66
C ASP A 562 25.51 5.87 18.86
N PHE A 563 25.98 6.72 17.94
CA PHE A 563 27.16 6.46 17.13
C PHE A 563 28.34 7.25 17.70
N GLY A 564 29.25 6.55 18.39
CA GLY A 564 30.53 7.11 18.80
C GLY A 564 31.51 7.06 17.63
N CYS A 565 31.78 8.19 16.98
CA CYS A 565 32.88 8.29 16.02
C CYS A 565 34.13 8.83 16.74
N GLN A 566 35.22 8.08 16.68
CA GLN A 566 36.53 8.64 17.01
C GLN A 566 36.98 9.41 15.76
N THR A 567 37.24 10.71 15.91
CA THR A 567 37.68 11.55 14.78
C THR A 567 38.88 10.89 14.09
N PRO A 568 38.79 10.56 12.78
CA PRO A 568 39.91 9.96 12.08
C PRO A 568 41.11 10.92 12.12
N VAL A 569 42.26 10.41 12.55
CA VAL A 569 43.48 11.21 12.78
C VAL A 569 44.14 11.65 11.46
N HIS A 570 43.74 11.04 10.33
CA HIS A 570 44.20 11.39 9.00
C HIS A 570 43.02 11.45 8.03
N PHE A 571 42.59 12.66 7.67
CA PHE A 571 41.74 12.84 6.51
C PHE A 571 42.55 12.49 5.27
N LEU A 572 42.00 11.69 4.36
CA LEU A 572 42.53 11.61 2.99
C LEU A 572 42.27 12.97 2.35
N GLU A 573 43.26 13.86 2.39
CA GLU A 573 43.18 15.14 1.72
C GLU A 573 42.97 14.89 0.23
N SER A 574 41.86 15.36 -0.31
CA SER A 574 41.58 15.34 -1.74
C SER A 574 42.81 15.85 -2.50
N HIS A 575 43.27 15.14 -3.54
CA HIS A 575 44.33 15.56 -4.47
C HIS A 575 43.92 16.75 -5.37
N ILE A 576 43.24 17.75 -4.79
CA ILE A 576 42.84 18.98 -5.44
C ILE A 576 43.85 20.04 -4.98
N ASP A 577 44.76 20.40 -5.88
CA ASP A 577 45.66 21.52 -5.66
C ASP A 577 44.87 22.83 -5.72
N LYS A 578 44.57 23.39 -4.54
CA LYS A 578 43.88 24.68 -4.40
C LYS A 578 44.67 25.85 -4.99
N SER A 579 45.96 25.66 -5.28
CA SER A 579 46.83 26.67 -5.87
C SER A 579 46.89 26.60 -7.41
N TYR A 580 46.30 25.57 -8.01
CA TYR A 580 46.25 25.39 -9.46
C TYR A 580 45.43 26.49 -10.15
N GLU A 581 46.03 27.18 -11.11
CA GLU A 581 45.34 28.07 -12.04
C GLU A 581 45.59 27.60 -13.47
N TRP A 582 44.52 27.43 -14.25
CA TRP A 582 44.62 27.04 -15.66
C TRP A 582 45.18 28.17 -16.56
N ASN A 583 45.09 29.41 -16.10
CA ASN A 583 45.49 30.59 -16.87
C ASN A 583 46.95 30.99 -16.60
N VAL A 584 47.79 30.77 -17.61
CA VAL A 584 49.23 31.10 -17.59
C VAL A 584 49.50 32.58 -17.29
N TRP A 585 48.64 33.50 -17.71
CA TRP A 585 48.80 34.94 -17.42
C TRP A 585 48.50 35.29 -15.97
N ALA A 586 47.62 34.55 -15.31
CA ALA A 586 47.35 34.71 -13.88
C ALA A 586 48.56 34.25 -13.05
N LEU A 587 49.15 33.11 -13.40
CA LEU A 587 50.41 32.62 -12.81
C LEU A 587 51.56 33.62 -12.99
N ARG A 588 51.69 34.22 -14.18
CA ARG A 588 52.73 35.23 -14.46
C ARG A 588 52.54 36.50 -13.63
N ARG A 589 51.30 36.97 -13.44
CA ARG A 589 51.00 38.10 -12.54
C ARG A 589 51.31 37.77 -11.08
N ARG A 590 50.98 36.57 -10.60
CA ARG A 590 51.35 36.11 -9.25
C ARG A 590 52.88 36.04 -9.07
N ALA A 591 53.60 35.52 -10.07
CA ALA A 591 55.06 35.46 -10.04
C ALA A 591 55.69 36.86 -10.00
N LEU A 592 55.17 37.81 -10.79
CA LEU A 592 55.61 39.21 -10.76
C LEU A 592 55.28 39.87 -9.41
N ALA A 593 54.11 39.59 -8.83
CA ALA A 593 53.75 40.10 -7.51
C ALA A 593 54.67 39.56 -6.41
N LEU A 594 55.03 38.27 -6.45
CA LEU A 594 55.99 37.66 -5.54
C LEU A 594 57.41 38.21 -5.73
N ALA A 595 57.85 38.42 -6.97
CA ALA A 595 59.14 39.06 -7.27
C ALA A 595 59.18 40.50 -6.73
N ASN A 596 58.09 41.25 -6.91
CA ASN A 596 57.94 42.60 -6.36
C ASN A 596 57.92 42.58 -4.83
N LEU A 597 57.34 41.56 -4.19
CA LEU A 597 57.40 41.40 -2.73
C LEU A 597 58.81 41.07 -2.24
N ARG A 598 59.61 40.30 -3.00
CA ARG A 598 61.03 40.05 -2.67
C ARG A 598 61.89 41.32 -2.78
N GLY A 599 61.56 42.23 -3.70
CA GLY A 599 62.22 43.52 -3.84
C GLY A 599 61.79 44.57 -2.81
N LYS A 600 60.74 44.31 -2.02
CA LYS A 600 60.28 45.21 -0.96
C LYS A 600 60.99 44.87 0.35
N ALA A 601 61.83 45.79 0.83
CA ALA A 601 62.46 45.67 2.14
C ALA A 601 61.42 45.92 3.25
N THR A 602 61.13 44.91 4.06
CA THR A 602 60.32 45.05 5.27
C THR A 602 61.21 45.47 6.43
N HIS A 603 60.85 46.54 7.15
CA HIS A 603 61.61 47.07 8.28
C HIS A 603 61.33 46.31 9.60
N GLY A 604 61.39 44.98 9.56
CA GLY A 604 61.11 44.15 10.74
C GLY A 604 61.75 42.77 10.63
N THR A 605 62.71 42.50 11.51
CA THR A 605 63.44 41.23 11.62
C THR A 605 62.64 40.20 12.40
N GLN A 606 61.96 39.31 11.68
CA GLN A 606 61.70 37.95 12.16
C GLN A 606 61.61 37.03 10.94
N THR A 607 62.63 36.19 10.73
CA THR A 607 62.65 35.21 9.63
C THR A 607 61.88 33.95 10.01
N ALA A 608 61.23 33.34 9.01
CA ALA A 608 60.41 32.12 9.15
C ALA A 608 61.20 30.86 9.54
N GLU A 609 62.54 30.93 9.62
CA GLU A 609 63.40 29.79 9.99
C GLU A 609 63.41 29.47 11.49
N SER A 610 62.72 30.25 12.33
CA SER A 610 62.60 29.97 13.77
C SER A 610 61.68 28.80 14.12
N HIS A 611 60.88 28.30 13.17
CA HIS A 611 59.91 27.22 13.41
C HIS A 611 60.50 25.80 13.40
N PHE A 612 61.79 25.62 13.07
CA PHE A 612 62.43 24.30 12.98
C PHE A 612 63.09 23.80 14.27
N LYS A 613 62.90 24.48 15.41
CA LYS A 613 63.21 23.88 16.72
C LYS A 613 61.99 23.10 17.21
N ARG A 614 61.86 21.85 16.76
CA ARG A 614 60.90 20.88 17.32
C ARG A 614 61.55 20.17 18.51
N GLU A 615 60.95 20.32 19.69
CA GLU A 615 61.08 19.35 20.78
C GLU A 615 60.26 18.10 20.39
N ASN A 616 60.92 16.95 20.30
CA ASN A 616 60.25 15.67 20.09
C ASN A 616 59.81 15.11 21.44
N GLU A 617 58.56 15.35 21.84
CA GLU A 617 57.87 14.49 22.79
C GLU A 617 56.93 13.56 22.00
N THR A 618 57.31 12.30 21.87
CA THR A 618 56.46 11.27 21.27
C THR A 618 55.44 10.79 22.30
N GLN A 619 54.24 11.33 22.20
CA GLN A 619 53.13 11.01 23.08
C GLN A 619 52.33 9.83 22.48
N VAL A 620 52.35 8.67 23.16
CA VAL A 620 51.68 7.44 22.71
C VAL A 620 50.20 7.48 23.10
N TRP A 621 49.29 7.52 22.13
CA TRP A 621 47.84 7.47 22.36
C TRP A 621 47.40 6.00 22.49
N ARG A 622 47.05 5.57 23.71
CA ARG A 622 46.32 4.31 23.90
C ARG A 622 44.80 4.57 23.79
N PRO A 623 44.02 3.66 23.19
CA PRO A 623 42.56 3.72 23.26
C PRO A 623 42.11 3.75 24.73
N ARG A 624 41.24 4.70 25.09
CA ARG A 624 40.66 4.77 26.44
C ARG A 624 39.47 3.82 26.55
N GLU A 625 39.32 3.18 27.70
CA GLU A 625 38.08 2.51 28.10
C GLU A 625 37.02 3.56 28.46
N ALA A 626 35.84 3.46 27.85
CA ALA A 626 34.76 4.42 28.03
C ALA A 626 33.78 3.93 29.11
N THR A 627 33.69 4.67 30.21
CA THR A 627 32.52 4.65 31.12
C THR A 627 31.81 6.00 30.96
N VAL A 628 30.47 5.99 30.95
CA VAL A 628 29.69 7.22 30.71
C VAL A 628 28.74 7.49 31.87
N GLN A 629 28.83 8.71 32.39
CA GLN A 629 27.84 9.35 33.22
C GLN A 629 26.94 10.22 32.30
N THR A 630 25.62 10.04 32.34
CA THR A 630 24.67 10.76 31.48
C THR A 630 24.72 12.27 31.74
N ARG A 631 24.89 13.06 30.68
CA ARG A 631 24.90 14.53 30.73
C ARG A 631 23.47 15.07 30.77
N SER A 632 23.06 15.64 31.90
CA SER A 632 21.85 16.47 32.00
C SER A 632 22.10 17.82 31.31
N SER A 633 21.33 18.13 30.28
CA SER A 633 21.32 19.46 29.64
C SER A 633 20.33 20.37 30.36
N LYS A 634 20.82 21.23 31.26
CA LYS A 634 20.05 22.36 31.82
C LYS A 634 20.39 23.63 31.06
N GLY A 635 19.38 24.28 30.46
CA GLY A 635 19.53 25.64 29.95
C GLY A 635 19.54 26.63 31.12
N GLN A 636 20.57 27.48 31.23
CA GLN A 636 20.56 28.63 32.13
C GLN A 636 19.93 29.80 31.40
N SER A 637 18.71 30.18 31.80
CA SER A 637 18.10 31.45 31.42
C SER A 637 18.67 32.55 32.33
N MET A 638 19.17 33.64 31.74
CA MET A 638 19.64 34.80 32.50
C MET A 638 18.45 35.69 32.93
N PRO A 639 18.41 36.18 34.18
CA PRO A 639 17.31 37.03 34.66
C PRO A 639 17.23 38.33 33.85
N ARG A 640 16.00 38.73 33.48
CA ARG A 640 15.75 39.94 32.68
C ARG A 640 15.59 41.15 33.60
N LYS A 641 16.44 42.15 33.42
CA LYS A 641 16.36 43.44 34.13
C LYS A 641 15.52 44.42 33.32
N LEU A 642 14.40 44.87 33.86
CA LEU A 642 13.52 45.86 33.27
C LEU A 642 13.49 47.12 34.14
N GLN A 643 13.44 48.29 33.51
CA GLN A 643 13.23 49.56 34.20
C GLN A 643 11.86 50.09 33.82
N TYR A 644 11.01 50.30 34.83
CA TYR A 644 9.68 50.85 34.67
C TYR A 644 9.62 52.22 35.33
N VAL A 645 9.12 53.22 34.61
CA VAL A 645 8.95 54.58 35.12
C VAL A 645 7.47 54.78 35.45
N ALA A 646 7.15 54.87 36.73
CA ALA A 646 5.80 55.08 37.23
C ALA A 646 5.58 56.56 37.58
N GLY A 647 4.34 57.03 37.44
CA GLY A 647 3.93 58.38 37.86
C GLY A 647 3.93 59.45 36.76
N LEU A 648 4.17 59.11 35.49
CA LEU A 648 4.14 60.06 34.37
C LEU A 648 2.72 60.51 33.95
N ARG A 649 1.65 59.85 34.44
CA ARG A 649 0.25 60.12 34.06
C ARG A 649 -0.69 60.21 35.29
N GLY A 650 -0.21 60.71 36.43
CA GLY A 650 -1.00 60.88 37.66
C GLY A 650 -1.38 62.34 37.93
N ALA A 651 -2.16 62.58 39.00
CA ALA A 651 -2.50 63.91 39.52
C ALA A 651 -1.22 64.75 39.79
N PRO A 652 -1.30 66.10 39.75
CA PRO A 652 -0.12 66.99 39.77
C PRO A 652 0.82 66.84 40.99
N ASP A 653 0.35 66.17 42.05
CA ASP A 653 1.13 65.95 43.28
C ASP A 653 1.91 64.61 43.30
N VAL A 654 1.83 63.80 42.24
CA VAL A 654 2.47 62.48 42.19
C VAL A 654 3.91 62.59 41.66
N LYS A 655 4.89 62.26 42.52
CA LYS A 655 6.32 62.27 42.16
C LYS A 655 6.69 61.08 41.25
N MET A 656 7.50 61.36 40.23
CA MET A 656 8.06 60.34 39.32
C MET A 656 8.95 59.36 40.08
N ASN A 657 8.67 58.06 39.96
CA ASN A 657 9.47 56.99 40.57
C ASN A 657 9.95 56.01 39.49
N VAL A 658 11.25 55.75 39.46
CA VAL A 658 11.86 54.73 38.59
C VAL A 658 12.00 53.44 39.39
N VAL A 659 11.21 52.43 39.02
CA VAL A 659 11.25 51.09 39.63
C VAL A 659 12.09 50.19 38.75
N ARG A 660 13.18 49.66 39.30
CA ARG A 660 14.03 48.65 38.64
C ARG A 660 13.57 47.27 39.08
N LEU A 661 13.15 46.45 38.14
CA LEU A 661 12.65 45.10 38.37
C LEU A 661 13.63 44.09 37.76
N GLU A 662 14.07 43.13 38.56
CA GLU A 662 14.79 41.95 38.07
C GLU A 662 13.80 40.79 38.07
N LEU A 663 13.39 40.34 36.87
CA LEU A 663 12.50 39.21 36.69
C LEU A 663 13.35 37.95 36.51
N ASP A 664 13.37 37.13 37.55
CA ASP A 664 13.89 35.77 37.45
C ASP A 664 12.82 34.90 36.80
N LEU A 665 12.97 34.65 35.49
CA LEU A 665 12.05 33.85 34.69
C LEU A 665 12.28 32.36 34.99
N GLY A 666 12.07 31.97 36.26
CA GLY A 666 12.33 30.63 36.79
C GLY A 666 12.01 29.51 35.81
N GLN A 667 12.85 28.46 35.83
CA GLN A 667 12.81 27.33 34.90
C GLN A 667 11.38 26.87 34.64
N PRO A 668 11.00 26.58 33.38
CA PRO A 668 9.69 25.98 33.11
C PRO A 668 9.63 24.67 33.88
N HIS A 669 8.88 24.68 34.98
CA HIS A 669 8.67 23.51 35.80
C HIS A 669 7.94 22.46 34.97
N GLN A 670 8.47 21.25 35.09
CA GLN A 670 7.88 19.99 34.68
C GLN A 670 6.46 19.88 35.24
N HIS A 671 5.49 19.71 34.35
CA HIS A 671 4.39 18.77 34.55
C HIS A 671 4.40 17.79 33.39
#